data_AF-A0A2H9ULN2-F1
#
_entry.id   AF-A0A2H9ULN2-F1
#
_cell.length_a   1.000
_cell.length_b   1.000
_cell.length_c   1.000
_cell.angle_alpha   90.00
_cell.angle_beta   90.00
_cell.angle_gamma   90.00
#
_symmetry.space_group_name_H-M   'P 1'
#
loop_
_entity.id
_entity.type
_entity.pdbx_description
1 polymer ?
#
loop_
_entity_poly.entity_id
_entity_poly.type
_entity_poly.pdbx_seq_one_letter_code
_entity_poly.pdbx_strand_id
1 'polypeptide(L)'
;MSSRNKKISKKRYAEDRRQLQRNELEKNLRADAEHELRQYFDEQKFSTEDLIQAYPAIYEFIKRKAPNLAWNKYAHEFFRTYIKDLNKSNNLDLPLPYLTFEMKRDEPIFTLDWIQAGHEIDIILEKLWHYWILAQDSSTFSDEEIIANILLCSMLYGGLSQTATLNALLEHLKNPVKIQKICDLNIIFLEPFSPSYGDLFVDEKTIRKSRNFVPDQLTRLWLIHFNTRQIRDISLDVDAYLHLIFQKIKHPYTQKTFKFLRDYANFNWVQLHNADIDPALSQCLLENTLTCGLSEHEFENFAFPKLKTQLSDEIEQNVSSTAKALPDLNTSEAVENIIFIHKNLLKIIRTPSTEHPIAELIIDFCLLHQEQFNKFSKRIILWLISLYRPNSEQIKKLSATFDFDTTQYTKASQDNQKLADSSIYTYYTRIAEPFLTHALQYVDADDDINDLLNKIYQQIISNTRLADEADQPEFKKSKDQTIRMLKRFHTFQQIVFQAEDFELEFIASQSRPRARIIGHTAFQVILKKLNQFLHDQSISDHQYRLLKIIYILASRTGMRINEILGLRVKDIEGLDQFSIWVQPYGSKKQGNQHLLKTDSAERIVPAYALLKDDEYQFFSDFVVEKRLENKRSLFLFSNLNENKKLNKHTVTVPLKLIMNQAFKEHHYSFHSFRHTAANHLSLLLNCEYAPLVQELTDYSENEYQKIRAELLQNQHGQNHWFVIAHLLGHIEPVETFKSYIHLSYLIAGQKLLKHHPDMLNELAKKIMGYNATYKNLKITKDEKNFNFEKNQAVLATILLNDQTNWLQSNATDILAELSVQTNQSHDFFAFFAGTEGSKISLQRFYETLNQLEIHNDPQAVSQKMCLPEELVNYWYENALNLADIKSKKGNPRLFSIDSSIHLKPAMLDSAEELYTVTYFFEHLQKIARKNPAQIAYVLNVFLTRVTASHTGIHYRWKDIDQLEHFYSQVKALFPAKFWHLLGQDLQTKLDGKQQPQLFKLAKASTGKHPSTLEEFPRLQLYSVKDGHALAAFKFCLHLACIGRPRSLKLQ
;
A
#
# COMPACT_ATOMS: atom_id res chain seq x y z
N MET A 1 -13.18 -75.10 -32.25
CA MET A 1 -13.87 -74.12 -31.37
C MET A 1 -12.92 -72.96 -31.10
N SER A 2 -13.27 -71.75 -31.52
CA SER A 2 -12.47 -70.53 -31.33
C SER A 2 -13.28 -69.57 -30.44
N SER A 3 -12.70 -69.11 -29.34
CA SER A 3 -13.24 -67.95 -28.60
C SER A 3 -12.15 -66.87 -28.44
N ARG A 4 -12.48 -65.69 -28.95
CA ARG A 4 -11.70 -64.45 -28.90
C ARG A 4 -12.02 -63.71 -27.59
N ASN A 5 -11.00 -63.42 -26.79
CA ASN A 5 -11.10 -62.41 -25.73
C ASN A 5 -11.07 -61.00 -26.33
N LYS A 6 -12.23 -60.37 -26.47
CA LYS A 6 -12.39 -58.93 -26.77
C LYS A 6 -12.19 -58.13 -25.49
N LYS A 7 -11.12 -57.32 -25.42
CA LYS A 7 -11.00 -56.21 -24.46
C LYS A 7 -12.14 -55.21 -24.72
N ILE A 8 -13.04 -55.06 -23.75
CA ILE A 8 -14.10 -54.05 -23.77
C ILE A 8 -13.47 -52.69 -23.45
N SER A 9 -13.27 -51.86 -24.48
CA SER A 9 -12.97 -50.43 -24.34
C SER A 9 -14.25 -49.72 -23.88
N LYS A 10 -14.26 -49.14 -22.67
CA LYS A 10 -15.34 -48.25 -22.22
C LYS A 10 -15.41 -47.05 -23.18
N LYS A 11 -16.49 -46.94 -23.95
CA LYS A 11 -16.77 -45.78 -24.81
C LYS A 11 -16.93 -44.53 -23.93
N ARG A 12 -15.90 -43.69 -23.88
CA ARG A 12 -15.96 -42.32 -23.30
C ARG A 12 -16.88 -41.44 -24.14
N TYR A 13 -17.61 -40.49 -23.55
CA TYR A 13 -18.46 -39.55 -24.28
C TYR A 13 -17.63 -38.62 -25.19
N ALA A 14 -18.25 -38.00 -26.19
CA ALA A 14 -17.53 -37.17 -27.17
C ALA A 14 -16.84 -35.94 -26.55
N GLU A 15 -17.35 -35.45 -25.43
CA GLU A 15 -16.76 -34.37 -24.64
C GLU A 15 -15.51 -34.85 -23.90
N ASP A 16 -15.59 -35.97 -23.18
CA ASP A 16 -14.44 -36.58 -22.48
C ASP A 16 -13.29 -36.92 -23.44
N ARG A 17 -13.59 -37.43 -24.64
CA ARG A 17 -12.56 -37.71 -25.67
C ARG A 17 -11.89 -36.44 -26.16
N ARG A 18 -12.67 -35.36 -26.36
CA ARG A 18 -12.14 -34.05 -26.77
C ARG A 18 -11.28 -33.44 -25.66
N GLN A 19 -11.70 -33.57 -24.41
CA GLN A 19 -10.91 -33.10 -23.27
C GLN A 19 -9.59 -33.87 -23.13
N LEU A 20 -9.64 -35.20 -23.28
CA LEU A 20 -8.43 -36.03 -23.21
C LEU A 20 -7.44 -35.70 -24.34
N GLN A 21 -7.94 -35.54 -25.56
CA GLN A 21 -7.12 -35.15 -26.71
C GLN A 21 -6.51 -33.76 -26.54
N ARG A 22 -7.26 -32.79 -25.98
CA ARG A 22 -6.73 -31.47 -25.63
C ARG A 22 -5.59 -31.59 -24.61
N ASN A 23 -5.78 -32.37 -23.55
CA ASN A 23 -4.76 -32.57 -22.53
C ASN A 23 -3.50 -33.28 -23.08
N GLU A 24 -3.65 -34.27 -23.96
CA GLU A 24 -2.54 -34.95 -24.61
C GLU A 24 -1.76 -34.01 -25.55
N LEU A 25 -2.49 -33.22 -26.36
CA LEU A 25 -1.88 -32.22 -27.23
C LEU A 25 -1.11 -31.16 -26.43
N GLU A 26 -1.70 -30.69 -25.33
CA GLU A 26 -1.08 -29.73 -24.42
C GLU A 26 0.23 -30.26 -23.83
N LYS A 27 0.21 -31.51 -23.35
CA LYS A 27 1.38 -32.18 -22.80
C LYS A 27 2.50 -32.35 -23.82
N ASN A 28 2.15 -32.70 -25.06
CA ASN A 28 3.12 -32.88 -26.14
C ASN A 28 3.75 -31.55 -26.55
N LEU A 29 2.95 -30.48 -26.72
CA LEU A 29 3.45 -29.13 -27.03
C LEU A 29 4.41 -28.62 -25.96
N ARG A 30 4.06 -28.84 -24.68
CA ARG A 30 4.93 -28.48 -23.56
C ARG A 30 6.25 -29.23 -23.59
N ALA A 31 6.22 -30.56 -23.74
CA ALA A 31 7.43 -31.38 -23.77
C ALA A 31 8.35 -31.00 -24.94
N ASP A 32 7.77 -30.69 -26.10
CA ASP A 32 8.50 -30.22 -27.29
C ASP A 32 9.20 -28.87 -27.04
N ALA A 33 8.49 -27.89 -26.49
CA ALA A 33 9.06 -26.59 -26.13
C ALA A 33 10.20 -26.71 -25.10
N GLU A 34 10.03 -27.56 -24.09
CA GLU A 34 11.07 -27.83 -23.09
C GLU A 34 12.30 -28.49 -23.73
N HIS A 35 12.12 -29.42 -24.65
CA HIS A 35 13.21 -30.11 -25.34
C HIS A 35 14.04 -29.15 -26.21
N GLU A 36 13.39 -28.37 -27.08
CA GLU A 36 14.07 -27.43 -27.99
C GLU A 36 14.86 -26.36 -27.23
N LEU A 37 14.31 -25.82 -26.13
CA LEU A 37 15.02 -24.83 -25.31
C LEU A 37 16.20 -25.43 -24.55
N ARG A 38 16.08 -26.65 -24.02
CA ARG A 38 17.21 -27.35 -23.39
C ARG A 38 18.34 -27.56 -24.38
N GLN A 39 18.01 -28.06 -25.57
CA GLN A 39 18.99 -28.24 -26.63
C GLN A 39 19.69 -26.92 -26.99
N TYR A 40 18.93 -25.84 -27.15
CA TYR A 40 19.51 -24.52 -27.42
C TYR A 40 20.44 -24.04 -26.31
N PHE A 41 20.07 -24.21 -25.03
CA PHE A 41 20.94 -23.83 -23.91
C PHE A 41 22.22 -24.67 -23.86
N ASP A 42 22.13 -25.97 -24.14
CA ASP A 42 23.28 -26.88 -24.17
C ASP A 42 24.23 -26.57 -25.33
N GLU A 43 23.70 -26.17 -26.50
CA GLU A 43 24.47 -25.77 -27.68
C GLU A 43 25.22 -24.44 -27.46
N GLN A 44 24.56 -23.45 -26.86
CA GLN A 44 25.13 -22.11 -26.68
C GLN A 44 26.12 -22.03 -25.51
N LYS A 45 26.03 -22.92 -24.52
CA LYS A 45 26.92 -22.98 -23.33
C LYS A 45 27.10 -21.62 -22.65
N PHE A 46 25.99 -20.93 -22.37
CA PHE A 46 26.04 -19.64 -21.70
C PHE A 46 26.78 -19.72 -20.36
N SER A 47 27.73 -18.81 -20.14
CA SER A 47 28.30 -18.61 -18.82
C SER A 47 27.24 -17.99 -17.90
N THR A 48 27.36 -18.23 -16.60
CA THR A 48 26.46 -17.66 -15.59
C THR A 48 26.48 -16.13 -15.58
N GLU A 49 27.62 -15.52 -15.95
CA GLU A 49 27.82 -14.07 -15.96
C GLU A 49 27.25 -13.41 -17.23
N ASP A 50 27.25 -14.12 -18.36
CA ASP A 50 26.75 -13.63 -19.65
C ASP A 50 25.26 -13.92 -19.89
N LEU A 51 24.65 -14.79 -19.08
CA LEU A 51 23.30 -15.29 -19.32
C LEU A 51 22.25 -14.17 -19.41
N ILE A 52 22.36 -13.10 -18.61
CA ILE A 52 21.44 -11.94 -18.70
C ILE A 52 21.55 -11.28 -20.08
N GLN A 53 22.76 -11.10 -20.59
CA GLN A 53 23.01 -10.46 -21.89
C GLN A 53 22.47 -11.33 -23.04
N ALA A 54 22.34 -12.64 -22.82
CA ALA A 54 21.77 -13.58 -23.78
C ALA A 54 20.24 -13.62 -23.81
N TYR A 55 19.53 -13.04 -22.83
CA TYR A 55 18.05 -13.08 -22.78
C TYR A 55 17.39 -12.60 -24.08
N PRO A 56 17.79 -11.47 -24.69
CA PRO A 56 17.23 -11.03 -25.98
C PRO A 56 17.38 -12.08 -27.09
N ALA A 57 18.53 -12.77 -27.16
CA ALA A 57 18.76 -13.81 -28.16
C ALA A 57 17.89 -15.05 -27.90
N ILE A 58 17.67 -15.41 -26.62
CA ILE A 58 16.78 -16.52 -26.24
C ILE A 58 15.33 -16.18 -26.61
N TYR A 59 14.86 -14.96 -26.36
CA TYR A 59 13.51 -14.54 -26.77
C TYR A 59 13.33 -14.55 -28.29
N GLU A 60 14.34 -14.10 -29.05
CA GLU A 60 14.32 -14.19 -30.51
C GLU A 60 14.28 -15.66 -30.99
N PHE A 61 15.03 -16.56 -30.34
CA PHE A 61 14.95 -17.99 -30.63
C PHE A 61 13.53 -18.53 -30.40
N ILE A 62 12.93 -18.27 -29.24
CA ILE A 62 11.57 -18.70 -28.90
C ILE A 62 10.57 -18.17 -29.95
N LYS A 63 10.66 -16.89 -30.28
CA LYS A 63 9.78 -16.24 -31.26
C LYS A 63 9.89 -16.85 -32.65
N ARG A 64 11.10 -17.22 -33.10
CA ARG A 64 11.33 -17.85 -34.41
C ARG A 64 10.88 -19.30 -34.48
N LYS A 65 11.01 -20.04 -33.37
CA LYS A 65 10.68 -21.46 -33.31
C LYS A 65 9.19 -21.73 -33.06
N ALA A 66 8.49 -20.82 -32.39
CA ALA A 66 7.12 -21.05 -31.95
C ALA A 66 6.15 -21.30 -33.13
N PRO A 67 5.57 -22.50 -33.28
CA PRO A 67 4.58 -22.78 -34.32
C PRO A 67 3.20 -22.19 -34.02
N ASN A 68 2.93 -21.86 -32.75
CA ASN A 68 1.67 -21.28 -32.28
C ASN A 68 1.86 -20.59 -30.91
N LEU A 69 0.81 -19.88 -30.45
CA LEU A 69 0.83 -19.14 -29.18
C LEU A 69 1.02 -20.05 -27.96
N ALA A 70 0.42 -21.24 -27.95
CA ALA A 70 0.54 -22.18 -26.83
C ALA A 70 1.98 -22.67 -26.65
N TRP A 71 2.66 -23.02 -27.74
CA TRP A 71 4.09 -23.38 -27.69
C TRP A 71 4.95 -22.22 -27.20
N ASN A 72 4.70 -21.00 -27.71
CA ASN A 72 5.39 -19.79 -27.27
C ASN A 72 5.26 -19.58 -25.75
N LYS A 73 4.04 -19.80 -25.23
CA LYS A 73 3.76 -19.75 -23.79
C LYS A 73 4.54 -20.80 -23.00
N TYR A 74 4.51 -22.07 -23.41
CA TYR A 74 5.25 -23.12 -22.70
C TYR A 74 6.77 -22.91 -22.75
N ALA A 75 7.28 -22.38 -23.85
CA ALA A 75 8.69 -22.01 -23.99
C ALA A 75 9.10 -20.91 -22.98
N HIS A 76 8.30 -19.86 -22.83
CA HIS A 76 8.53 -18.82 -21.82
C HIS A 76 8.38 -19.36 -20.38
N GLU A 77 7.37 -20.20 -20.11
CA GLU A 77 7.21 -20.87 -18.82
C GLU A 77 8.43 -21.73 -18.46
N PHE A 78 8.94 -22.49 -19.43
CA PHE A 78 10.13 -23.31 -19.26
C PHE A 78 11.37 -22.47 -19.02
N PHE A 79 11.63 -21.46 -19.85
CA PHE A 79 12.78 -20.57 -19.68
C PHE A 79 12.77 -19.89 -18.30
N ARG A 80 11.60 -19.43 -17.86
CA ARG A 80 11.43 -18.85 -16.52
C ARG A 80 11.72 -19.86 -15.41
N THR A 81 11.27 -21.10 -15.56
CA THR A 81 11.53 -22.19 -14.61
C THR A 81 13.02 -22.52 -14.56
N TYR A 82 13.67 -22.60 -15.72
CA TYR A 82 15.11 -22.83 -15.85
C TYR A 82 15.92 -21.78 -15.08
N ILE A 83 15.61 -20.48 -15.25
CA ILE A 83 16.29 -19.41 -14.51
C ILE A 83 15.99 -19.48 -13.00
N LYS A 84 14.76 -19.80 -12.59
CA LYS A 84 14.44 -20.01 -11.17
C LYS A 84 15.30 -21.11 -10.55
N ASP A 85 15.45 -22.23 -11.25
CA ASP A 85 16.25 -23.37 -10.80
C ASP A 85 17.75 -23.05 -10.79
N LEU A 86 18.23 -22.28 -11.78
CA LEU A 86 19.61 -21.81 -11.85
C LEU A 86 19.93 -20.84 -10.70
N ASN A 87 19.07 -19.85 -10.45
CA ASN A 87 19.16 -18.94 -9.32
C ASN A 87 19.20 -19.70 -7.98
N LYS A 88 18.35 -20.73 -7.85
CA LYS A 88 18.29 -21.56 -6.65
C LYS A 88 19.55 -22.39 -6.45
N SER A 89 20.04 -23.04 -7.52
CA SER A 89 21.16 -23.99 -7.45
C SER A 89 22.51 -23.30 -7.28
N ASN A 90 22.70 -22.16 -7.95
CA ASN A 90 23.98 -21.46 -8.02
C ASN A 90 24.03 -20.20 -7.14
N ASN A 91 23.01 -19.97 -6.31
CA ASN A 91 22.95 -18.84 -5.39
C ASN A 91 22.99 -17.47 -6.11
N LEU A 92 22.38 -17.40 -7.29
CA LEU A 92 22.34 -16.22 -8.15
C LEU A 92 21.04 -15.44 -7.97
N ASP A 93 21.00 -14.25 -8.56
CA ASP A 93 19.88 -13.31 -8.48
C ASP A 93 19.57 -12.72 -9.87
N LEU A 94 19.55 -13.59 -10.87
CA LEU A 94 19.22 -13.24 -12.25
C LEU A 94 17.74 -12.84 -12.35
N PRO A 95 17.40 -11.83 -13.18
CA PRO A 95 16.01 -11.45 -13.41
C PRO A 95 15.25 -12.63 -14.02
N LEU A 96 14.00 -12.84 -13.59
CA LEU A 96 13.18 -13.92 -14.13
C LEU A 96 12.67 -13.55 -15.52
N PRO A 97 12.72 -14.47 -16.50
CA PRO A 97 12.11 -14.25 -17.80
C PRO A 97 10.62 -13.91 -17.72
N TYR A 98 10.14 -13.06 -18.63
CA TYR A 98 8.73 -12.69 -18.70
C TYR A 98 7.88 -13.85 -19.23
N LEU A 99 6.59 -13.84 -18.88
CA LEU A 99 5.61 -14.80 -19.42
C LEU A 99 4.80 -14.15 -20.54
N THR A 100 4.37 -14.96 -21.51
CA THR A 100 3.40 -14.51 -22.52
C THR A 100 1.99 -14.58 -21.97
N PHE A 101 1.16 -13.61 -22.35
CA PHE A 101 -0.26 -13.60 -22.03
C PHE A 101 -1.11 -13.80 -23.30
N GLU A 102 -2.24 -14.50 -23.17
CA GLU A 102 -3.25 -14.63 -24.23
C GLU A 102 -4.45 -13.73 -23.89
N MET A 103 -4.59 -12.60 -24.60
CA MET A 103 -5.82 -11.80 -24.53
C MET A 103 -6.97 -12.58 -25.17
N LYS A 104 -7.96 -12.93 -24.38
CA LYS A 104 -9.26 -13.34 -24.93
C LYS A 104 -10.03 -12.08 -25.30
N ARG A 105 -10.60 -12.09 -26.51
CA ARG A 105 -11.47 -11.00 -26.95
C ARG A 105 -12.79 -11.13 -26.18
N ASP A 106 -13.20 -10.05 -25.53
CA ASP A 106 -14.53 -9.97 -24.92
C ASP A 106 -15.62 -10.16 -25.97
N GLU A 107 -16.77 -10.66 -25.54
CA GLU A 107 -17.94 -10.71 -26.39
C GLU A 107 -18.34 -9.27 -26.81
N PRO A 108 -18.68 -9.05 -28.09
CA PRO A 108 -19.08 -7.74 -28.54
C PRO A 108 -20.38 -7.32 -27.83
N ILE A 109 -20.35 -6.15 -27.20
CA ILE A 109 -21.54 -5.57 -26.53
C ILE A 109 -22.64 -5.28 -27.55
N PHE A 110 -22.26 -4.79 -28.72
CA PHE A 110 -23.18 -4.48 -29.81
C PHE A 110 -23.35 -5.71 -30.70
N THR A 111 -24.34 -6.54 -30.36
CA THR A 111 -24.72 -7.72 -31.15
C THR A 111 -25.78 -7.36 -32.20
N LEU A 112 -26.04 -8.26 -33.15
CA LEU A 112 -27.15 -8.09 -34.09
C LEU A 112 -28.49 -7.99 -33.33
N ASP A 113 -28.66 -8.78 -32.28
CA ASP A 113 -29.85 -8.77 -31.43
C ASP A 113 -30.02 -7.42 -30.73
N TRP A 114 -28.92 -6.79 -30.28
CA TRP A 114 -28.94 -5.45 -29.69
C TRP A 114 -29.43 -4.39 -30.69
N ILE A 115 -28.97 -4.46 -31.95
CA ILE A 115 -29.41 -3.53 -33.02
C ILE A 115 -30.90 -3.75 -33.33
N GLN A 116 -31.34 -5.01 -33.44
CA GLN A 116 -32.73 -5.34 -33.75
C GLN A 116 -33.67 -4.92 -32.62
N ALA A 117 -33.28 -5.15 -31.37
CA ALA A 117 -34.01 -4.69 -30.19
C ALA A 117 -34.06 -3.15 -30.13
N GLY A 118 -33.01 -2.47 -30.57
CA GLY A 118 -32.95 -1.01 -30.58
C GLY A 118 -34.13 -0.32 -31.27
N HIS A 119 -34.65 -0.90 -32.36
CA HIS A 119 -35.80 -0.33 -33.06
C HIS A 119 -37.05 -0.22 -32.18
N GLU A 120 -37.29 -1.21 -31.33
CA GLU A 120 -38.42 -1.20 -30.40
C GLU A 120 -38.20 -0.19 -29.26
N ILE A 121 -36.94 0.04 -28.84
CA ILE A 121 -36.59 1.11 -27.90
C ILE A 121 -36.91 2.48 -28.51
N ASP A 122 -36.57 2.70 -29.78
CA ASP A 122 -36.89 3.95 -30.49
C ASP A 122 -38.40 4.20 -30.58
N ILE A 123 -39.20 3.16 -30.86
CA ILE A 123 -40.67 3.25 -30.87
C ILE A 123 -41.20 3.66 -29.49
N ILE A 124 -40.66 3.09 -28.40
CA ILE A 124 -41.03 3.44 -27.03
C ILE A 124 -40.71 4.92 -26.76
N LEU A 125 -39.51 5.37 -27.14
CA LEU A 125 -39.08 6.76 -26.97
C LEU A 125 -39.97 7.73 -27.75
N GLU A 126 -40.26 7.44 -29.02
CA GLU A 126 -41.12 8.28 -29.86
C GLU A 126 -42.52 8.45 -29.24
N LYS A 127 -43.14 7.34 -28.82
CA LYS A 127 -44.46 7.35 -28.18
C LYS A 127 -44.44 8.12 -26.85
N LEU A 128 -43.36 7.99 -26.07
CA LEU A 128 -43.19 8.70 -24.80
C LEU A 128 -43.07 10.22 -25.01
N TRP A 129 -42.24 10.65 -25.95
CA TRP A 129 -42.11 12.07 -26.33
C TRP A 129 -43.43 12.63 -26.87
N HIS A 130 -44.11 11.87 -27.73
CA HIS A 130 -45.42 12.26 -28.28
C HIS A 130 -46.45 12.48 -27.17
N TYR A 131 -46.48 11.60 -26.16
CA TYR A 131 -47.35 11.74 -25.00
C TYR A 131 -47.07 13.06 -24.24
N TRP A 132 -45.80 13.36 -23.94
CA TRP A 132 -45.43 14.58 -23.23
C TRP A 132 -45.73 15.86 -24.04
N ILE A 133 -45.56 15.81 -25.36
CA ILE A 133 -45.89 16.92 -26.26
C ILE A 133 -47.40 17.18 -26.26
N LEU A 134 -48.21 16.13 -26.40
CA LEU A 134 -49.67 16.24 -26.46
C LEU A 134 -50.35 16.59 -25.13
N ALA A 135 -49.70 16.35 -23.98
CA ALA A 135 -50.22 16.78 -22.69
C ALA A 135 -50.50 18.30 -22.71
N GLN A 136 -51.63 18.75 -22.15
CA GLN A 136 -52.02 20.16 -22.26
C GLN A 136 -51.08 21.06 -21.45
N ASP A 137 -50.81 20.67 -20.21
CA ASP A 137 -49.99 21.41 -19.26
C ASP A 137 -49.38 20.46 -18.19
N SER A 138 -48.67 21.02 -17.21
CA SER A 138 -48.07 20.26 -16.12
C SER A 138 -49.10 19.64 -15.16
N SER A 139 -50.37 20.09 -15.18
CA SER A 139 -51.46 19.53 -14.38
C SER A 139 -51.98 18.21 -14.95
N THR A 140 -51.78 18.00 -16.26
CA THR A 140 -52.23 16.80 -17.01
C THR A 140 -51.66 15.50 -16.46
N PHE A 141 -50.44 15.53 -15.92
CA PHE A 141 -49.79 14.35 -15.34
C PHE A 141 -50.31 14.08 -13.92
N SER A 142 -50.75 12.84 -13.66
CA SER A 142 -51.05 12.40 -12.28
C SER A 142 -49.77 12.21 -11.47
N ASP A 143 -49.89 12.10 -10.15
CA ASP A 143 -48.73 11.89 -9.29
C ASP A 143 -48.07 10.52 -9.56
N GLU A 144 -48.87 9.49 -9.84
CA GLU A 144 -48.39 8.19 -10.27
C GLU A 144 -47.71 8.24 -11.65
N GLU A 145 -48.21 9.06 -12.58
CA GLU A 145 -47.56 9.27 -13.87
C GLU A 145 -46.20 9.95 -13.72
N ILE A 146 -46.06 10.91 -12.81
CA ILE A 146 -44.78 11.58 -12.54
C ILE A 146 -43.76 10.56 -12.01
N ILE A 147 -44.14 9.71 -11.04
CA ILE A 147 -43.28 8.64 -10.53
C ILE A 147 -42.92 7.65 -11.64
N ALA A 148 -43.90 7.24 -12.47
CA ALA A 148 -43.67 6.32 -13.57
C ALA A 148 -42.71 6.90 -14.63
N ASN A 149 -42.79 8.20 -14.92
CA ASN A 149 -41.86 8.89 -15.81
C ASN A 149 -40.44 8.97 -15.21
N ILE A 150 -40.29 9.19 -13.89
CA ILE A 150 -38.98 9.13 -13.21
C ILE A 150 -38.33 7.75 -13.43
N LEU A 151 -39.08 6.68 -13.17
CA LEU A 151 -38.58 5.31 -13.36
C LEU A 151 -38.21 5.04 -14.81
N LEU A 152 -39.11 5.31 -15.75
CA LEU A 152 -38.87 5.04 -17.17
C LEU A 152 -37.70 5.87 -17.73
N CYS A 153 -37.59 7.15 -17.36
CA CYS A 153 -36.45 7.99 -17.77
C CYS A 153 -35.14 7.50 -17.13
N SER A 154 -35.17 7.07 -15.87
CA SER A 154 -33.98 6.54 -15.21
C SER A 154 -33.45 5.27 -15.89
N MET A 155 -34.32 4.47 -16.53
CA MET A 155 -33.93 3.33 -17.37
C MET A 155 -33.39 3.78 -18.72
N LEU A 156 -34.16 4.60 -19.45
CA LEU A 156 -33.91 4.94 -20.85
C LEU A 156 -32.80 5.98 -21.05
N TYR A 157 -32.54 6.82 -20.06
CA TYR A 157 -31.56 7.91 -20.12
C TYR A 157 -30.57 7.89 -18.95
N GLY A 158 -30.98 7.42 -17.77
CA GLY A 158 -30.18 7.45 -16.53
C GLY A 158 -29.35 6.20 -16.23
N GLY A 159 -29.48 5.12 -17.02
CA GLY A 159 -28.70 3.88 -16.85
C GLY A 159 -29.03 3.07 -15.58
N LEU A 160 -30.26 3.15 -15.06
CA LEU A 160 -30.77 2.26 -14.01
C LEU A 160 -31.64 1.16 -14.63
N SER A 161 -31.09 -0.02 -14.91
CA SER A 161 -31.85 -1.07 -15.60
C SER A 161 -32.40 -2.16 -14.67
N GLN A 162 -31.78 -2.41 -13.52
CA GLN A 162 -32.11 -3.55 -12.65
C GLN A 162 -33.27 -3.24 -11.69
N THR A 163 -34.14 -4.24 -11.46
CA THR A 163 -35.28 -4.13 -10.53
C THR A 163 -34.88 -3.71 -9.13
N ALA A 164 -33.79 -4.27 -8.59
CA ALA A 164 -33.31 -3.92 -7.25
C ALA A 164 -32.92 -2.44 -7.13
N THR A 165 -32.33 -1.89 -8.18
CA THR A 165 -31.89 -0.49 -8.26
C THR A 165 -33.05 0.47 -8.48
N LEU A 166 -34.05 0.08 -9.29
CA LEU A 166 -35.30 0.82 -9.44
C LEU A 166 -36.13 0.81 -8.14
N ASN A 167 -36.17 -0.31 -7.42
CA ASN A 167 -36.78 -0.40 -6.10
C ASN A 167 -36.06 0.52 -5.09
N ALA A 168 -34.73 0.56 -5.10
CA ALA A 168 -33.97 1.49 -4.27
C ALA A 168 -34.28 2.96 -4.63
N LEU A 169 -34.52 3.28 -5.90
CA LEU A 169 -34.97 4.61 -6.32
C LEU A 169 -36.38 4.92 -5.79
N LEU A 170 -37.33 3.97 -5.86
CA LEU A 170 -38.65 4.14 -5.23
C LEU A 170 -38.56 4.32 -3.71
N GLU A 171 -37.71 3.55 -3.03
CA GLU A 171 -37.42 3.72 -1.60
C GLU A 171 -36.88 5.13 -1.31
N HIS A 172 -36.00 5.65 -2.16
CA HIS A 172 -35.51 7.02 -2.05
C HIS A 172 -36.62 8.06 -2.25
N LEU A 173 -37.49 7.89 -3.26
CA LEU A 173 -38.58 8.84 -3.52
C LEU A 173 -39.58 8.94 -2.35
N LYS A 174 -39.75 7.89 -1.53
CA LYS A 174 -40.56 7.95 -0.30
C LYS A 174 -40.01 8.94 0.71
N ASN A 175 -38.69 9.12 0.74
CA ASN A 175 -38.00 10.06 1.61
C ASN A 175 -36.79 10.68 0.89
N PRO A 176 -37.00 11.71 0.07
CA PRO A 176 -35.98 12.17 -0.88
C PRO A 176 -34.83 12.94 -0.24
N VAL A 177 -34.75 13.06 1.09
CA VAL A 177 -33.80 13.94 1.81
C VAL A 177 -32.32 13.79 1.44
N LYS A 178 -31.92 12.70 0.76
CA LYS A 178 -30.52 12.35 0.45
C LYS A 178 -29.99 12.78 -0.92
N ILE A 179 -30.61 13.76 -1.60
CA ILE A 179 -30.07 14.28 -2.87
C ILE A 179 -28.94 15.27 -2.56
N GLN A 180 -27.70 14.84 -2.81
CA GLN A 180 -26.51 15.66 -2.61
C GLN A 180 -26.08 16.35 -3.91
N LYS A 181 -25.21 17.36 -3.80
CA LYS A 181 -24.65 18.08 -4.95
C LYS A 181 -23.13 18.15 -4.87
N ILE A 182 -22.48 18.00 -6.02
CA ILE A 182 -21.08 18.38 -6.25
C ILE A 182 -21.02 19.15 -7.57
N CYS A 183 -20.48 20.37 -7.57
CA CYS A 183 -20.61 21.31 -8.68
C CYS A 183 -22.06 21.37 -9.17
N ASP A 184 -22.35 21.09 -10.44
CA ASP A 184 -23.71 21.08 -10.99
C ASP A 184 -24.33 19.68 -11.13
N LEU A 185 -23.76 18.67 -10.47
CA LEU A 185 -24.25 17.30 -10.45
C LEU A 185 -25.10 17.07 -9.20
N ASN A 186 -26.30 16.51 -9.37
CA ASN A 186 -27.06 15.92 -8.27
C ASN A 186 -26.72 14.43 -8.14
N ILE A 187 -26.46 13.96 -6.92
CA ILE A 187 -26.14 12.57 -6.63
C ILE A 187 -27.19 12.02 -5.67
N ILE A 188 -27.81 10.91 -6.07
CA ILE A 188 -28.68 10.09 -5.24
C ILE A 188 -27.89 8.85 -4.82
N PHE A 189 -27.79 8.62 -3.51
CA PHE A 189 -27.13 7.44 -2.95
C PHE A 189 -28.13 6.30 -2.79
N LEU A 190 -28.17 5.40 -3.77
CA LEU A 190 -29.04 4.21 -3.74
C LEU A 190 -28.31 3.03 -3.08
N GLU A 191 -29.06 2.20 -2.37
CA GLU A 191 -28.54 1.00 -1.70
C GLU A 191 -29.32 -0.26 -2.12
N PRO A 192 -29.31 -0.63 -3.42
CA PRO A 192 -30.00 -1.81 -3.90
C PRO A 192 -29.54 -3.10 -3.23
N PHE A 193 -30.50 -4.01 -3.04
CA PHE A 193 -30.21 -5.39 -2.64
C PHE A 193 -29.36 -6.08 -3.70
N SER A 194 -28.39 -6.88 -3.25
CA SER A 194 -27.52 -7.66 -4.13
C SER A 194 -27.33 -9.07 -3.58
N PRO A 195 -27.47 -10.12 -4.41
CA PRO A 195 -27.50 -11.50 -3.92
C PRO A 195 -26.13 -11.99 -3.42
N SER A 196 -25.03 -11.51 -3.98
CA SER A 196 -23.69 -12.07 -3.70
C SER A 196 -22.53 -11.06 -3.77
N TYR A 197 -22.79 -9.78 -4.03
CA TYR A 197 -21.73 -8.77 -4.19
C TYR A 197 -22.15 -7.41 -3.65
N GLY A 198 -21.40 -6.85 -2.69
CA GLY A 198 -21.72 -5.52 -2.17
C GLY A 198 -20.80 -5.06 -1.04
N ASP A 199 -20.70 -3.74 -0.90
CA ASP A 199 -19.90 -3.04 0.10
C ASP A 199 -20.67 -2.73 1.39
N LEU A 200 -22.01 -2.78 1.34
CA LEU A 200 -22.90 -2.53 2.47
C LEU A 200 -23.41 -3.86 3.03
N PHE A 201 -23.06 -4.13 4.28
CA PHE A 201 -23.44 -5.35 4.97
C PHE A 201 -24.49 -5.04 6.03
N VAL A 202 -25.69 -5.59 5.86
CA VAL A 202 -26.78 -5.46 6.84
C VAL A 202 -26.76 -6.66 7.78
N ASP A 203 -26.77 -7.87 7.22
CA ASP A 203 -26.70 -9.14 7.96
C ASP A 203 -26.20 -10.28 7.06
N GLU A 204 -26.07 -11.50 7.60
CA GLU A 204 -25.53 -12.66 6.86
C GLU A 204 -26.28 -13.01 5.56
N LYS A 205 -27.58 -12.69 5.47
CA LYS A 205 -28.46 -12.99 4.33
C LYS A 205 -28.68 -11.78 3.43
N THR A 206 -28.44 -10.57 3.94
CA THR A 206 -28.76 -9.31 3.27
C THR A 206 -27.50 -8.52 2.96
N ILE A 207 -27.10 -8.55 1.69
CA ILE A 207 -26.09 -7.66 1.14
C ILE A 207 -26.77 -6.56 0.32
N ARG A 208 -26.32 -5.33 0.53
CA ARG A 208 -26.62 -4.21 -0.36
C ARG A 208 -25.33 -3.74 -1.01
N LYS A 209 -25.45 -3.05 -2.14
CA LYS A 209 -24.33 -2.35 -2.75
C LYS A 209 -24.64 -0.87 -2.84
N SER A 210 -23.64 -0.04 -2.63
CA SER A 210 -23.74 1.39 -2.91
C SER A 210 -23.86 1.59 -4.41
N ARG A 211 -24.83 2.40 -4.85
CA ARG A 211 -25.07 2.75 -6.25
C ARG A 211 -25.32 4.24 -6.33
N ASN A 212 -24.27 5.00 -6.63
CA ASN A 212 -24.42 6.43 -6.91
C ASN A 212 -25.22 6.59 -8.21
N PHE A 213 -26.23 7.45 -8.18
CA PHE A 213 -27.04 7.77 -9.34
C PHE A 213 -27.00 9.28 -9.60
N VAL A 214 -26.52 9.68 -10.77
CA VAL A 214 -26.62 11.06 -11.25
C VAL A 214 -27.78 11.08 -12.25
N PRO A 215 -28.91 11.73 -11.92
CA PRO A 215 -30.04 11.80 -12.84
C PRO A 215 -29.64 12.52 -14.13
N ASP A 216 -30.00 11.96 -15.28
CA ASP A 216 -29.90 12.65 -16.57
C ASP A 216 -30.83 13.87 -16.61
N GLN A 217 -30.76 14.65 -17.69
CA GLN A 217 -31.56 15.87 -17.82
C GLN A 217 -33.07 15.64 -17.67
N LEU A 218 -33.63 14.59 -18.30
CA LEU A 218 -35.07 14.32 -18.27
C LEU A 218 -35.50 13.78 -16.91
N THR A 219 -34.76 12.81 -16.36
CA THR A 219 -35.05 12.32 -15.00
C THR A 219 -34.97 13.46 -13.98
N ARG A 220 -34.00 14.37 -14.13
CA ARG A 220 -33.87 15.57 -13.29
C ARG A 220 -35.09 16.48 -13.37
N LEU A 221 -35.63 16.74 -14.56
CA LEU A 221 -36.85 17.55 -14.69
C LEU A 221 -38.05 16.90 -13.99
N TRP A 222 -38.25 15.60 -14.17
CA TRP A 222 -39.34 14.88 -13.49
C TRP A 222 -39.18 14.83 -11.97
N LEU A 223 -37.96 14.69 -11.47
CA LEU A 223 -37.68 14.79 -10.03
C LEU A 223 -37.97 16.19 -9.47
N ILE A 224 -37.71 17.24 -10.24
CA ILE A 224 -38.11 18.61 -9.87
C ILE A 224 -39.63 18.71 -9.81
N HIS A 225 -40.36 18.15 -10.78
CA HIS A 225 -41.83 18.13 -10.76
C HIS A 225 -42.37 17.40 -9.54
N PHE A 226 -41.80 16.24 -9.21
CA PHE A 226 -42.12 15.45 -8.02
C PHE A 226 -41.95 16.26 -6.73
N ASN A 227 -40.84 16.99 -6.60
CA ASN A 227 -40.60 17.87 -5.46
C ASN A 227 -41.54 19.08 -5.42
N THR A 228 -41.85 19.66 -6.58
CA THR A 228 -42.75 20.82 -6.71
C THR A 228 -44.15 20.49 -6.22
N ARG A 229 -44.66 19.31 -6.59
CA ARG A 229 -45.97 18.82 -6.16
C ARG A 229 -45.97 18.21 -4.77
N GLN A 230 -44.80 18.09 -4.12
CA GLN A 230 -44.64 17.47 -2.81
C GLN A 230 -45.21 16.04 -2.77
N ILE A 231 -44.98 15.27 -3.83
CA ILE A 231 -45.47 13.88 -3.91
C ILE A 231 -44.72 13.05 -2.85
N ARG A 232 -45.46 12.33 -2.01
CA ARG A 232 -44.92 11.47 -0.93
C ARG A 232 -45.60 10.12 -0.81
N ASP A 233 -46.81 9.98 -1.35
CA ASP A 233 -47.52 8.70 -1.37
C ASP A 233 -47.01 7.83 -2.52
N ILE A 234 -46.29 6.76 -2.19
CA ILE A 234 -45.71 5.80 -3.14
C ILE A 234 -46.15 4.41 -2.72
N SER A 235 -47.23 3.95 -3.33
CA SER A 235 -47.95 2.73 -2.96
C SER A 235 -47.78 1.58 -3.96
N LEU A 236 -47.39 1.87 -5.20
CA LEU A 236 -47.21 0.87 -6.26
C LEU A 236 -45.77 0.35 -6.32
N ASP A 237 -45.58 -0.83 -6.89
CA ASP A 237 -44.27 -1.37 -7.23
C ASP A 237 -43.79 -0.88 -8.61
N VAL A 238 -42.54 -1.20 -8.97
CA VAL A 238 -41.93 -0.78 -10.24
C VAL A 238 -42.74 -1.24 -11.44
N ASP A 239 -43.21 -2.50 -11.45
CA ASP A 239 -43.97 -3.07 -12.56
C ASP A 239 -45.32 -2.37 -12.75
N ALA A 240 -46.01 -2.05 -11.66
CA ALA A 240 -47.29 -1.34 -11.70
C ALA A 240 -47.14 0.11 -12.21
N TYR A 241 -46.11 0.85 -11.77
CA TYR A 241 -45.82 2.19 -12.31
C TYR A 241 -45.45 2.14 -13.79
N LEU A 242 -44.60 1.20 -14.20
CA LEU A 242 -44.23 1.03 -15.61
C LEU A 242 -45.44 0.63 -16.46
N HIS A 243 -46.31 -0.25 -15.98
CA HIS A 243 -47.54 -0.60 -16.66
C HIS A 243 -48.43 0.63 -16.89
N LEU A 244 -48.55 1.51 -15.88
CA LEU A 244 -49.36 2.73 -15.95
C LEU A 244 -48.88 3.67 -17.06
N ILE A 245 -47.58 3.96 -17.15
CA ILE A 245 -47.07 4.84 -18.22
C ILE A 245 -47.16 4.17 -19.60
N PHE A 246 -46.98 2.84 -19.69
CA PHE A 246 -47.14 2.10 -20.94
C PHE A 246 -48.57 2.14 -21.49
N GLN A 247 -49.59 2.11 -20.61
CA GLN A 247 -50.97 2.34 -21.00
C GLN A 247 -51.18 3.73 -21.61
N LYS A 248 -50.54 4.76 -21.04
CA LYS A 248 -50.66 6.16 -21.51
C LYS A 248 -50.03 6.38 -22.88
N ILE A 249 -48.87 5.77 -23.13
CA ILE A 249 -48.20 5.82 -24.44
C ILE A 249 -48.80 4.82 -25.45
N LYS A 250 -49.85 4.08 -25.07
CA LYS A 250 -50.53 3.07 -25.91
C LYS A 250 -49.55 2.02 -26.45
N HIS A 251 -48.78 1.43 -25.55
CA HIS A 251 -47.83 0.36 -25.88
C HIS A 251 -47.98 -0.84 -24.94
N PRO A 252 -47.99 -2.10 -25.43
CA PRO A 252 -48.19 -3.27 -24.57
C PRO A 252 -47.08 -3.44 -23.53
N TYR A 253 -47.47 -3.66 -22.27
CA TYR A 253 -46.54 -3.97 -21.18
C TYR A 253 -46.78 -5.36 -20.61
N THR A 254 -45.73 -6.17 -20.59
CA THR A 254 -45.69 -7.52 -20.02
C THR A 254 -44.38 -7.72 -19.26
N GLN A 255 -44.23 -8.81 -18.50
CA GLN A 255 -42.93 -9.17 -17.91
C GLN A 255 -41.81 -9.29 -18.95
N LYS A 256 -42.15 -9.67 -20.20
CA LYS A 256 -41.18 -9.68 -21.31
C LYS A 256 -40.74 -8.27 -21.69
N THR A 257 -41.64 -7.29 -21.62
CA THR A 257 -41.35 -5.87 -21.86
C THR A 257 -40.40 -5.32 -20.80
N PHE A 258 -40.62 -5.62 -19.52
CA PHE A 258 -39.71 -5.19 -18.46
C PHE A 258 -38.30 -5.77 -18.63
N LYS A 259 -38.21 -7.08 -18.86
CA LYS A 259 -36.95 -7.76 -19.15
C LYS A 259 -36.27 -7.13 -20.39
N PHE A 260 -37.06 -6.85 -21.42
CA PHE A 260 -36.58 -6.21 -22.64
C PHE A 260 -35.97 -4.83 -22.38
N LEU A 261 -36.66 -3.96 -21.62
CA LEU A 261 -36.12 -2.66 -21.22
C LEU A 261 -34.83 -2.80 -20.41
N ARG A 262 -34.79 -3.73 -19.43
CA ARG A 262 -33.60 -3.98 -18.63
C ARG A 262 -32.40 -4.40 -19.49
N ASP A 263 -32.63 -5.25 -20.47
CA ASP A 263 -31.57 -5.85 -21.28
C ASP A 263 -31.12 -4.90 -22.43
N TYR A 264 -31.99 -4.00 -22.91
CA TYR A 264 -31.76 -3.20 -24.13
C TYR A 264 -31.90 -1.68 -24.01
N ALA A 265 -32.25 -1.10 -22.85
CA ALA A 265 -32.34 0.36 -22.70
C ALA A 265 -31.01 1.08 -22.99
N ASN A 266 -29.88 0.38 -22.86
CA ASN A 266 -28.56 0.90 -23.25
C ASN A 266 -28.43 1.23 -24.74
N PHE A 267 -29.34 0.74 -25.59
CA PHE A 267 -29.45 1.19 -26.96
C PHE A 267 -29.54 2.70 -27.07
N ASN A 268 -30.39 3.33 -26.26
CA ASN A 268 -30.55 4.78 -26.31
C ASN A 268 -29.31 5.51 -25.75
N TRP A 269 -28.96 5.24 -24.49
CA TRP A 269 -27.99 6.07 -23.78
C TRP A 269 -26.53 5.90 -24.19
N VAL A 270 -26.17 4.85 -24.92
CA VAL A 270 -24.86 4.73 -25.57
C VAL A 270 -24.77 5.61 -26.83
N GLN A 271 -25.90 5.95 -27.45
CA GLN A 271 -25.98 6.73 -28.69
C GLN A 271 -26.29 8.22 -28.44
N LEU A 272 -26.54 8.63 -27.19
CA LEU A 272 -26.85 10.01 -26.85
C LEU A 272 -25.68 10.95 -27.18
N HIS A 273 -26.00 12.03 -27.88
CA HIS A 273 -25.04 13.06 -28.24
C HIS A 273 -24.34 13.62 -26.98
N ASN A 274 -23.01 13.78 -27.04
CA ASN A 274 -22.11 14.21 -25.96
C ASN A 274 -21.98 13.28 -24.73
N ALA A 275 -22.73 12.18 -24.63
CA ALA A 275 -22.64 11.30 -23.47
C ALA A 275 -21.36 10.43 -23.47
N ASP A 276 -20.82 10.07 -24.64
CA ASP A 276 -19.56 9.31 -24.77
C ASP A 276 -19.45 8.10 -23.81
N ILE A 277 -20.53 7.31 -23.68
CA ILE A 277 -20.52 6.16 -22.77
C ILE A 277 -19.81 4.99 -23.44
N ASP A 278 -18.64 4.64 -22.91
CA ASP A 278 -17.86 3.53 -23.43
C ASP A 278 -18.49 2.16 -23.08
N PRO A 279 -18.13 1.10 -23.82
CA PRO A 279 -18.47 -0.29 -23.55
C PRO A 279 -18.43 -0.73 -22.08
N ALA A 280 -17.35 -0.44 -21.35
CA ALA A 280 -17.17 -0.90 -19.98
C ALA A 280 -18.09 -0.16 -19.01
N LEU A 281 -18.24 1.16 -19.17
CA LEU A 281 -19.23 1.94 -18.41
C LEU A 281 -20.66 1.48 -18.71
N SER A 282 -20.96 1.09 -19.95
CA SER A 282 -22.26 0.53 -20.30
C SER A 282 -22.55 -0.78 -19.53
N GLN A 283 -21.58 -1.71 -19.48
CA GLN A 283 -21.72 -2.93 -18.69
C GLN A 283 -21.80 -2.68 -17.18
N CYS A 284 -21.17 -1.59 -16.69
CA CYS A 284 -21.31 -1.18 -15.29
C CYS A 284 -22.73 -0.68 -15.00
N LEU A 285 -23.29 0.22 -15.83
CA LEU A 285 -24.64 0.75 -15.67
C LEU A 285 -25.72 -0.35 -15.77
N LEU A 286 -25.52 -1.33 -16.66
CA LEU A 286 -26.35 -2.54 -16.75
C LEU A 286 -26.18 -3.50 -15.57
N GLU A 287 -25.15 -3.30 -14.75
CA GLU A 287 -24.75 -4.12 -13.60
C GLU A 287 -24.30 -5.54 -13.98
N ASN A 288 -23.86 -5.74 -15.22
CA ASN A 288 -23.25 -6.98 -15.71
C ASN A 288 -21.79 -7.12 -15.24
N THR A 289 -21.09 -5.99 -15.09
CA THR A 289 -19.78 -5.95 -14.45
C THR A 289 -19.97 -5.70 -12.95
N LEU A 290 -19.42 -6.58 -12.11
CA LEU A 290 -19.45 -6.40 -10.66
C LEU A 290 -18.67 -5.13 -10.30
N THR A 291 -19.36 -4.14 -9.76
CA THR A 291 -18.80 -2.89 -9.24
C THR A 291 -19.80 -2.27 -8.25
N CYS A 292 -19.30 -1.50 -7.30
CA CYS A 292 -20.11 -0.76 -6.34
C CYS A 292 -19.62 0.69 -6.31
N GLY A 293 -20.55 1.61 -6.08
CA GLY A 293 -20.25 3.01 -5.81
C GLY A 293 -19.63 3.22 -4.43
N LEU A 294 -19.66 4.46 -3.98
CA LEU A 294 -19.41 4.80 -2.57
C LEU A 294 -20.74 5.00 -1.84
N SER A 295 -20.81 4.55 -0.59
CA SER A 295 -21.89 4.95 0.30
C SER A 295 -21.84 6.45 0.54
N GLU A 296 -22.92 7.03 1.04
CA GLU A 296 -22.97 8.46 1.36
C GLU A 296 -21.81 8.86 2.30
N HIS A 297 -21.61 8.10 3.38
CA HIS A 297 -20.51 8.34 4.33
C HIS A 297 -19.11 8.19 3.69
N GLU A 298 -18.87 7.16 2.86
CA GLU A 298 -17.56 7.00 2.21
C GLU A 298 -17.30 8.08 1.14
N PHE A 299 -18.35 8.55 0.47
CA PHE A 299 -18.26 9.65 -0.47
C PHE A 299 -17.93 10.95 0.24
N GLU A 300 -18.56 11.22 1.39
CA GLU A 300 -18.25 12.37 2.23
C GLU A 300 -16.79 12.33 2.70
N ASN A 301 -16.31 11.20 3.23
CA ASN A 301 -14.91 11.05 3.62
C ASN A 301 -13.92 11.23 2.45
N PHE A 302 -14.33 10.86 1.24
CA PHE A 302 -13.53 11.01 0.03
C PHE A 302 -13.50 12.47 -0.47
N ALA A 303 -14.65 13.10 -0.66
CA ALA A 303 -14.77 14.41 -1.29
C ALA A 303 -14.66 15.58 -0.30
N PHE A 304 -15.25 15.42 0.90
CA PHE A 304 -15.39 16.48 1.91
C PHE A 304 -15.08 15.96 3.33
N PRO A 305 -13.84 15.48 3.59
CA PRO A 305 -13.53 14.82 4.85
C PRO A 305 -13.76 15.73 6.05
N LYS A 306 -14.40 15.19 7.09
CA LYS A 306 -14.59 15.83 8.40
C LYS A 306 -13.56 15.31 9.38
N LEU A 307 -12.51 16.09 9.60
CA LEU A 307 -11.33 15.74 10.41
C LEU A 307 -11.51 16.14 11.88
N LYS A 308 -10.70 15.58 12.79
CA LYS A 308 -10.67 15.98 14.20
C LYS A 308 -10.09 17.40 14.33
N THR A 309 -10.78 18.27 15.09
CA THR A 309 -10.38 19.67 15.36
C THR A 309 -9.30 19.81 16.42
N GLN A 310 -9.20 18.87 17.36
CA GLN A 310 -8.04 18.73 18.24
C GLN A 310 -7.30 17.48 17.81
N LEU A 311 -6.19 17.67 17.12
CA LEU A 311 -5.25 16.59 16.80
C LEU A 311 -4.35 16.40 18.02
N SER A 312 -4.94 16.10 19.18
CA SER A 312 -4.22 15.92 20.45
C SER A 312 -3.31 14.69 20.40
N ASP A 313 -2.19 14.78 21.11
CA ASP A 313 -1.23 13.69 21.39
C ASP A 313 -1.82 12.65 22.36
N GLU A 314 -3.07 12.24 22.16
CA GLU A 314 -3.56 11.02 22.76
C GLU A 314 -2.94 9.87 21.97
N ILE A 315 -1.71 9.56 22.35
CA ILE A 315 -1.18 8.21 22.23
C ILE A 315 -2.17 7.37 23.02
N GLU A 316 -3.18 6.82 22.35
CA GLU A 316 -3.81 5.60 22.81
C GLU A 316 -2.66 4.61 22.96
N GLN A 317 -2.17 4.50 24.20
CA GLN A 317 -1.51 3.32 24.66
C GLN A 317 -2.50 2.22 24.32
N ASN A 318 -2.21 1.48 23.23
CA ASN A 318 -2.78 0.17 23.06
C ASN A 318 -2.44 -0.55 24.35
N VAL A 319 -3.43 -0.63 25.24
CA VAL A 319 -3.41 -1.45 26.41
C VAL A 319 -3.13 -2.82 25.82
N SER A 320 -1.86 -3.22 25.91
CA SER A 320 -1.45 -4.60 25.78
C SER A 320 -2.45 -5.36 26.62
N SER A 321 -3.38 -6.04 25.94
CA SER A 321 -4.33 -6.94 26.57
C SER A 321 -3.51 -7.80 27.50
N THR A 322 -3.59 -7.48 28.78
CA THR A 322 -2.98 -8.24 29.84
C THR A 322 -3.44 -9.65 29.60
N ALA A 323 -2.50 -10.52 29.26
CA ALA A 323 -2.76 -11.94 29.13
C ALA A 323 -3.50 -12.34 30.40
N LYS A 324 -4.80 -12.66 30.26
CA LYS A 324 -5.55 -13.27 31.36
C LYS A 324 -4.73 -14.49 31.74
N ALA A 325 -4.27 -14.52 33.00
CA ALA A 325 -3.70 -15.72 33.57
C ALA A 325 -4.69 -16.85 33.28
N LEU A 326 -4.25 -17.86 32.51
CA LEU A 326 -5.03 -19.08 32.37
C LEU A 326 -5.28 -19.62 33.78
N PRO A 327 -6.49 -20.12 34.07
CA PRO A 327 -6.71 -20.87 35.29
C PRO A 327 -5.71 -22.03 35.31
N ASP A 328 -5.09 -22.23 36.47
CA ASP A 328 -4.19 -23.34 36.76
C ASP A 328 -5.00 -24.64 36.57
N LEU A 329 -4.85 -25.23 35.38
CA LEU A 329 -5.44 -26.51 35.01
C LEU A 329 -4.29 -27.50 35.04
N ASN A 330 -4.39 -28.52 35.88
CA ASN A 330 -3.56 -29.72 35.76
C ASN A 330 -3.69 -30.20 34.29
N THR A 331 -2.69 -29.90 33.46
CA THR A 331 -2.75 -30.12 32.01
C THR A 331 -2.65 -31.60 31.72
N SER A 332 -3.69 -32.15 31.08
CA SER A 332 -3.62 -33.48 30.47
C SER A 332 -2.51 -33.52 29.40
N GLU A 333 -1.82 -34.65 29.27
CA GLU A 333 -0.79 -34.91 28.25
C GLU A 333 -1.25 -34.52 26.83
N ALA A 334 -2.54 -34.69 26.53
CA ALA A 334 -3.13 -34.30 25.25
C ALA A 334 -3.00 -32.78 24.97
N VAL A 335 -3.13 -31.93 25.99
CA VAL A 335 -3.01 -30.47 25.86
C VAL A 335 -1.56 -30.08 25.60
N GLU A 336 -0.62 -30.69 26.32
CA GLU A 336 0.82 -30.45 26.13
C GLU A 336 1.29 -30.85 24.74
N ASN A 337 0.84 -32.02 24.25
CA ASN A 337 1.12 -32.50 22.91
C ASN A 337 0.58 -31.55 21.83
N ILE A 338 -0.64 -31.03 21.98
CA ILE A 338 -1.19 -30.04 21.03
C ILE A 338 -0.42 -28.71 21.06
N ILE A 339 -0.05 -28.20 22.24
CA ILE A 339 0.77 -26.98 22.36
C ILE A 339 2.14 -27.19 21.69
N PHE A 340 2.74 -28.35 21.90
CA PHE A 340 4.01 -28.74 21.29
C PHE A 340 3.92 -28.79 19.76
N ILE A 341 2.91 -29.49 19.22
CA ILE A 341 2.65 -29.56 17.78
C ILE A 341 2.42 -28.15 17.21
N HIS A 342 1.57 -27.35 17.86
CA HIS A 342 1.26 -26.00 17.39
C HIS A 342 2.51 -25.11 17.30
N LYS A 343 3.29 -25.01 18.39
CA LYS A 343 4.49 -24.18 18.44
C LYS A 343 5.51 -24.58 17.38
N ASN A 344 5.76 -25.87 17.21
CA ASN A 344 6.76 -26.36 16.26
C ASN A 344 6.30 -26.21 14.81
N LEU A 345 5.06 -26.57 14.47
CA LEU A 345 4.53 -26.37 13.12
C LEU A 345 4.52 -24.90 12.74
N LEU A 346 4.09 -24.02 13.64
CA LEU A 346 4.08 -22.58 13.39
C LEU A 346 5.49 -22.04 13.18
N LYS A 347 6.48 -22.52 13.96
CA LYS A 347 7.90 -22.19 13.79
C LYS A 347 8.41 -22.65 12.43
N ILE A 348 8.15 -23.88 12.02
CA ILE A 348 8.57 -24.45 10.74
C ILE A 348 7.95 -23.65 9.58
N ILE A 349 6.62 -23.45 9.58
CA ILE A 349 5.90 -22.73 8.52
C ILE A 349 6.38 -21.27 8.38
N ARG A 350 6.75 -20.61 9.49
CA ARG A 350 7.22 -19.22 9.50
C ARG A 350 8.73 -19.06 9.26
N THR A 351 9.46 -20.14 8.99
CA THR A 351 10.92 -20.09 8.82
C THR A 351 11.29 -19.27 7.58
N PRO A 352 12.04 -18.16 7.73
CA PRO A 352 12.36 -17.23 6.63
C PRO A 352 13.44 -17.76 5.69
N SER A 353 14.34 -18.61 6.18
CA SER A 353 15.45 -19.21 5.42
C SER A 353 15.63 -20.68 5.81
N THR A 354 15.62 -21.57 4.81
CA THR A 354 15.86 -23.01 5.02
C THR A 354 16.49 -23.63 3.78
N GLU A 355 17.38 -24.60 3.99
CA GLU A 355 17.97 -25.41 2.91
C GLU A 355 17.00 -26.49 2.41
N HIS A 356 16.14 -27.01 3.29
CA HIS A 356 15.13 -28.02 2.98
C HIS A 356 13.76 -27.38 2.74
N PRO A 357 12.95 -27.86 1.78
CA PRO A 357 11.55 -27.50 1.63
C PRO A 357 10.76 -27.57 2.95
N ILE A 358 9.83 -26.63 3.18
CA ILE A 358 9.00 -26.64 4.41
C ILE A 358 8.25 -27.96 4.59
N ALA A 359 7.75 -28.55 3.51
CA ALA A 359 7.08 -29.86 3.56
C ALA A 359 8.00 -30.95 4.12
N GLU A 360 9.29 -30.96 3.75
CA GLU A 360 10.26 -31.92 4.28
C GLU A 360 10.45 -31.72 5.78
N LEU A 361 10.63 -30.48 6.23
CA LEU A 361 10.78 -30.17 7.65
C LEU A 361 9.54 -30.58 8.48
N ILE A 362 8.34 -30.39 7.93
CA ILE A 362 7.10 -30.83 8.58
C ILE A 362 7.05 -32.36 8.64
N ILE A 363 7.45 -33.04 7.56
CA ILE A 363 7.49 -34.51 7.50
C ILE A 363 8.48 -35.05 8.52
N ASP A 364 9.71 -34.53 8.55
CA ASP A 364 10.74 -34.94 9.50
C ASP A 364 10.28 -34.72 10.95
N PHE A 365 9.62 -33.59 11.22
CA PHE A 365 8.99 -33.33 12.51
C PHE A 365 7.93 -34.39 12.86
N CYS A 366 7.06 -34.76 11.91
CA CYS A 366 6.05 -35.81 12.10
C CYS A 366 6.68 -37.20 12.35
N LEU A 367 7.75 -37.54 11.65
CA LEU A 367 8.45 -38.82 11.80
C LEU A 367 9.17 -38.93 13.15
N LEU A 368 9.82 -37.85 13.60
CA LEU A 368 10.54 -37.80 14.87
C LEU A 368 9.61 -37.82 16.10
N HIS A 369 8.41 -37.24 15.97
CA HIS A 369 7.48 -37.02 17.08
C HIS A 369 6.15 -37.75 16.86
N GLN A 370 6.18 -38.95 16.27
CA GLN A 370 4.97 -39.69 15.90
C GLN A 370 4.03 -39.99 17.07
N GLU A 371 4.57 -40.20 18.28
CA GLU A 371 3.83 -40.60 19.49
C GLU A 371 2.97 -39.46 20.03
N GLN A 372 3.35 -38.20 19.77
CA GLN A 372 2.60 -37.02 20.21
C GLN A 372 1.34 -36.74 19.35
N PHE A 373 1.14 -37.45 18.22
CA PHE A 373 0.00 -37.21 17.34
C PHE A 373 -1.19 -38.15 17.61
N ASN A 374 -2.33 -37.56 17.98
CA ASN A 374 -3.61 -38.28 18.12
C ASN A 374 -4.38 -38.35 16.79
N LYS A 375 -5.55 -39.02 16.80
CA LYS A 375 -6.40 -39.22 15.60
C LYS A 375 -6.75 -37.91 14.87
N PHE A 376 -6.95 -36.81 15.61
CA PHE A 376 -7.31 -35.51 15.03
C PHE A 376 -6.09 -34.77 14.50
N SER A 377 -4.98 -34.73 15.25
CA SER A 377 -3.77 -34.03 14.82
C SER A 377 -3.13 -34.71 13.60
N LYS A 378 -3.23 -36.04 13.48
CA LYS A 378 -2.84 -36.79 12.26
C LYS A 378 -3.62 -36.33 11.03
N ARG A 379 -4.95 -36.22 11.12
CA ARG A 379 -5.82 -35.83 9.99
C ARG A 379 -5.47 -34.44 9.45
N ILE A 380 -5.34 -33.47 10.34
CA ILE A 380 -5.08 -32.08 9.95
C ILE A 380 -3.65 -31.89 9.45
N ILE A 381 -2.65 -32.56 10.04
CA ILE A 381 -1.26 -32.41 9.58
C ILE A 381 -1.05 -33.07 8.22
N LEU A 382 -1.64 -34.24 7.99
CA LEU A 382 -1.62 -34.92 6.70
C LEU A 382 -2.26 -34.07 5.60
N TRP A 383 -3.36 -33.38 5.92
CA TRP A 383 -3.95 -32.41 5.02
C TRP A 383 -3.03 -31.24 4.72
N LEU A 384 -2.44 -30.60 5.74
CA LEU A 384 -1.52 -29.48 5.55
C LEU A 384 -0.31 -29.86 4.68
N ILE A 385 0.28 -31.04 4.91
CA ILE A 385 1.37 -31.57 4.08
C ILE A 385 0.90 -31.74 2.63
N SER A 386 -0.32 -32.23 2.40
CA SER A 386 -0.85 -32.45 1.05
C SER A 386 -0.92 -31.15 0.22
N LEU A 387 -1.11 -30.00 0.89
CA LEU A 387 -1.16 -28.68 0.24
C LEU A 387 0.19 -28.26 -0.37
N TYR A 388 1.30 -28.87 0.07
CA TYR A 388 2.65 -28.64 -0.48
C TYR A 388 3.00 -29.55 -1.67
N ARG A 389 2.19 -30.58 -1.94
CA ARG A 389 2.48 -31.66 -2.91
C ARG A 389 3.83 -32.37 -2.67
N PRO A 390 3.96 -33.16 -1.58
CA PRO A 390 5.17 -33.95 -1.34
C PRO A 390 5.39 -34.99 -2.44
N ASN A 391 6.64 -35.43 -2.60
CA ASN A 391 6.98 -36.46 -3.60
C ASN A 391 6.54 -37.87 -3.14
N SER A 392 6.54 -38.84 -4.06
CA SER A 392 6.05 -40.19 -3.78
C SER A 392 6.85 -40.94 -2.71
N GLU A 393 8.15 -40.63 -2.54
CA GLU A 393 8.98 -41.25 -1.50
C GLU A 393 8.61 -40.73 -0.11
N GLN A 394 8.43 -39.42 0.01
CA GLN A 394 7.95 -38.74 1.21
C GLN A 394 6.58 -39.26 1.65
N ILE A 395 5.65 -39.45 0.70
CA ILE A 395 4.32 -40.01 0.98
C ILE A 395 4.42 -41.44 1.53
N LYS A 396 5.31 -42.27 0.96
CA LYS A 396 5.53 -43.64 1.45
C LYS A 396 6.06 -43.66 2.88
N LYS A 397 7.03 -42.79 3.20
CA LYS A 397 7.58 -42.66 4.57
C LYS A 397 6.48 -42.26 5.56
N LEU A 398 5.68 -41.24 5.23
CA LEU A 398 4.55 -40.83 6.06
C LEU A 398 3.49 -41.91 6.25
N SER A 399 3.17 -42.64 5.19
CA SER A 399 2.16 -43.72 5.22
C SER A 399 2.60 -44.86 6.13
N ALA A 400 3.88 -45.22 6.15
CA ALA A 400 4.42 -46.21 7.09
C ALA A 400 4.28 -45.78 8.57
N THR A 401 4.28 -44.47 8.85
CA THR A 401 4.18 -43.91 10.21
C THR A 401 2.75 -43.68 10.66
N PHE A 402 1.88 -43.18 9.79
CA PHE A 402 0.51 -42.78 10.13
C PHE A 402 -0.59 -43.68 9.56
N ASP A 403 -0.22 -44.75 8.87
CA ASP A 403 -1.12 -45.81 8.36
C ASP A 403 -2.29 -45.27 7.52
N PHE A 404 -1.98 -44.74 6.33
CA PHE A 404 -2.98 -44.26 5.38
C PHE A 404 -2.70 -44.74 3.95
N ASP A 405 -3.75 -44.80 3.12
CA ASP A 405 -3.65 -45.22 1.72
C ASP A 405 -2.94 -44.15 0.86
N THR A 406 -1.75 -44.51 0.35
CA THR A 406 -0.92 -43.62 -0.49
C THR A 406 -1.58 -43.21 -1.81
N THR A 407 -2.44 -44.06 -2.37
CA THR A 407 -3.18 -43.82 -3.62
C THR A 407 -4.26 -42.77 -3.40
N GLN A 408 -5.06 -42.93 -2.34
CA GLN A 408 -6.10 -41.96 -1.96
C GLN A 408 -5.49 -40.62 -1.56
N TYR A 409 -4.40 -40.64 -0.78
CA TYR A 409 -3.68 -39.41 -0.41
C TYR A 409 -3.17 -38.64 -1.63
N THR A 410 -2.58 -39.35 -2.60
CA THR A 410 -2.13 -38.74 -3.86
C THR A 410 -3.32 -38.19 -4.64
N LYS A 411 -4.42 -38.94 -4.73
CA LYS A 411 -5.65 -38.52 -5.41
C LYS A 411 -6.24 -37.24 -4.83
N ALA A 412 -6.25 -37.09 -3.50
CA ALA A 412 -6.78 -35.90 -2.82
C ALA A 412 -6.05 -34.59 -3.18
N SER A 413 -4.83 -34.69 -3.74
CA SER A 413 -4.01 -33.54 -4.13
C SER A 413 -3.81 -33.38 -5.65
N GLN A 414 -4.27 -34.34 -6.48
CA GLN A 414 -4.05 -34.36 -7.93
C GLN A 414 -4.63 -33.14 -8.67
N ASP A 415 -5.84 -32.71 -8.30
CA ASP A 415 -6.55 -31.61 -8.98
C ASP A 415 -6.21 -30.22 -8.41
N ASN A 416 -5.50 -30.17 -7.27
CA ASN A 416 -5.25 -28.94 -6.52
C ASN A 416 -3.84 -28.40 -6.73
N GLN A 417 -3.66 -27.20 -7.30
CA GLN A 417 -2.32 -26.58 -7.43
C GLN A 417 -1.59 -26.47 -6.07
N LYS A 418 -0.26 -26.58 -6.11
CA LYS A 418 0.62 -26.36 -4.95
C LYS A 418 0.39 -24.93 -4.43
N LEU A 419 0.14 -24.80 -3.13
CA LEU A 419 -0.09 -23.50 -2.50
C LEU A 419 1.22 -22.84 -2.06
N ALA A 420 1.22 -21.50 -2.03
CA ALA A 420 2.30 -20.72 -1.42
C ALA A 420 2.27 -20.82 0.11
N ASP A 421 3.42 -20.66 0.75
CA ASP A 421 3.56 -20.78 2.22
C ASP A 421 2.63 -19.81 2.97
N SER A 422 2.42 -18.59 2.46
CA SER A 422 1.51 -17.61 3.05
C SER A 422 0.04 -18.05 2.97
N SER A 423 -0.35 -18.75 1.90
CA SER A 423 -1.67 -19.36 1.79
C SER A 423 -1.79 -20.51 2.78
N ILE A 424 -0.78 -21.37 2.90
CA ILE A 424 -0.81 -22.49 3.85
C ILE A 424 -0.83 -22.01 5.30
N TYR A 425 -0.09 -20.94 5.64
CA TYR A 425 -0.19 -20.26 6.93
C TYR A 425 -1.62 -19.75 7.21
N THR A 426 -2.32 -19.27 6.19
CA THR A 426 -3.73 -18.88 6.31
C THR A 426 -4.62 -20.08 6.59
N TYR A 427 -4.41 -21.21 5.89
CA TYR A 427 -5.13 -22.46 6.13
C TYR A 427 -4.86 -22.99 7.55
N TYR A 428 -3.61 -22.86 8.02
CA TYR A 428 -3.22 -23.22 9.38
C TYR A 428 -4.00 -22.40 10.42
N THR A 429 -3.90 -21.07 10.37
CA THR A 429 -4.52 -20.15 11.36
C THR A 429 -6.05 -20.09 11.31
N ARG A 430 -6.67 -20.51 10.19
CA ARG A 430 -8.13 -20.50 10.04
C ARG A 430 -8.79 -21.85 10.27
N ILE A 431 -8.08 -22.94 9.97
CA ILE A 431 -8.63 -24.29 10.06
C ILE A 431 -7.81 -25.12 11.03
N ALA A 432 -6.51 -25.26 10.81
CA ALA A 432 -5.73 -26.23 11.56
C ALA A 432 -5.61 -25.91 13.05
N GLU A 433 -5.30 -24.67 13.40
CA GLU A 433 -5.22 -24.22 14.78
C GLU A 433 -6.57 -24.34 15.49
N PRO A 434 -7.69 -23.77 14.98
CA PRO A 434 -9.01 -23.99 15.58
C PRO A 434 -9.41 -25.46 15.67
N PHE A 435 -9.13 -26.26 14.64
CA PHE A 435 -9.43 -27.69 14.63
C PHE A 435 -8.67 -28.44 15.72
N LEU A 436 -7.35 -28.18 15.88
CA LEU A 436 -6.55 -28.77 16.96
C LEU A 436 -7.07 -28.35 18.34
N THR A 437 -7.46 -27.08 18.51
CA THR A 437 -7.98 -26.56 19.79
C THR A 437 -9.34 -27.17 20.14
N HIS A 438 -10.28 -27.24 19.19
CA HIS A 438 -11.62 -27.77 19.44
C HIS A 438 -11.62 -29.29 19.59
N ALA A 439 -10.75 -29.99 18.85
CA ALA A 439 -10.60 -31.44 18.97
C ALA A 439 -10.13 -31.89 20.37
N LEU A 440 -9.47 -31.03 21.16
CA LEU A 440 -9.07 -31.34 22.54
C LEU A 440 -10.24 -31.77 23.41
N GLN A 441 -11.44 -31.25 23.16
CA GLN A 441 -12.65 -31.58 23.92
C GLN A 441 -13.13 -33.03 23.68
N TYR A 442 -12.61 -33.68 22.64
CA TYR A 442 -13.10 -34.96 22.12
C TYR A 442 -11.99 -36.01 22.00
N VAL A 443 -10.80 -35.76 22.55
CA VAL A 443 -9.66 -36.70 22.47
C VAL A 443 -10.01 -38.04 23.10
N ASP A 444 -10.70 -38.00 24.25
CA ASP A 444 -11.13 -39.17 25.02
C ASP A 444 -12.62 -39.50 24.81
N ALA A 445 -13.26 -38.93 23.79
CA ALA A 445 -14.66 -39.22 23.47
C ALA A 445 -14.79 -40.50 22.62
N ASP A 446 -15.68 -41.40 23.05
CA ASP A 446 -16.05 -42.66 22.37
C ASP A 446 -17.14 -42.48 21.28
N ASP A 447 -17.51 -41.25 20.94
CA ASP A 447 -18.46 -40.93 19.87
C ASP A 447 -17.91 -41.29 18.46
N ASP A 448 -18.80 -41.49 17.50
CA ASP A 448 -18.44 -41.66 16.08
C ASP A 448 -17.62 -40.46 15.57
N ILE A 449 -16.61 -40.74 14.75
CA ILE A 449 -15.69 -39.70 14.28
C ILE A 449 -16.39 -38.66 13.41
N ASN A 450 -17.42 -39.03 12.64
CA ASN A 450 -18.15 -38.09 11.78
C ASN A 450 -19.00 -37.14 12.62
N ASP A 451 -19.63 -37.62 13.69
CA ASP A 451 -20.35 -36.79 14.66
C ASP A 451 -19.41 -35.79 15.35
N LEU A 452 -18.22 -36.27 15.77
CA LEU A 452 -17.20 -35.40 16.35
C LEU A 452 -16.69 -34.37 15.34
N LEU A 453 -16.45 -34.74 14.08
CA LEU A 453 -16.06 -33.81 13.02
C LEU A 453 -17.13 -32.74 12.79
N ASN A 454 -18.42 -33.11 12.75
CA ASN A 454 -19.53 -32.17 12.63
C ASN A 454 -19.56 -31.19 13.80
N LYS A 455 -19.44 -31.67 15.05
CA LYS A 455 -19.36 -30.81 16.26
C LYS A 455 -18.19 -29.82 16.17
N ILE A 456 -17.00 -30.30 15.78
CA ILE A 456 -15.80 -29.46 15.63
C ILE A 456 -15.98 -28.42 14.53
N TYR A 457 -16.52 -28.80 13.37
CA TYR A 457 -16.78 -27.84 12.28
C TYR A 457 -17.79 -26.77 12.67
N GLN A 458 -18.86 -27.15 13.37
CA GLN A 458 -19.84 -26.20 13.91
C GLN A 458 -19.19 -25.23 14.90
N GLN A 459 -18.29 -25.70 15.78
CA GLN A 459 -17.55 -24.83 16.69
C GLN A 459 -16.61 -23.86 15.96
N ILE A 460 -15.91 -24.31 14.91
CA ILE A 460 -15.06 -23.43 14.09
C ILE A 460 -15.90 -22.34 13.42
N ILE A 461 -17.07 -22.70 12.90
CA ILE A 461 -17.99 -21.77 12.24
C ILE A 461 -18.64 -20.82 13.25
N SER A 462 -19.09 -21.31 14.41
CA SER A 462 -19.78 -20.51 15.44
C SER A 462 -18.84 -19.57 16.19
N ASN A 463 -17.58 -19.96 16.43
CA ASN A 463 -16.58 -19.05 17.00
C ASN A 463 -16.17 -17.95 16.01
N THR A 464 -16.28 -18.22 14.71
CA THR A 464 -16.20 -17.16 13.69
C THR A 464 -17.42 -16.22 13.80
N ARG A 465 -18.62 -16.75 14.08
CA ARG A 465 -19.87 -16.00 14.27
C ARG A 465 -19.88 -15.10 15.51
N LEU A 466 -19.44 -15.59 16.67
CA LEU A 466 -19.41 -14.83 17.93
C LEU A 466 -18.40 -13.65 17.88
N ALA A 467 -17.32 -13.78 17.11
CA ALA A 467 -16.39 -12.68 16.88
C ALA A 467 -16.98 -11.59 15.96
N ASP A 468 -17.82 -11.99 14.99
CA ASP A 468 -18.56 -11.08 14.12
C ASP A 468 -19.70 -10.35 14.88
N GLU A 469 -20.38 -11.02 15.83
CA GLU A 469 -21.45 -10.44 16.67
C GLU A 469 -20.94 -9.47 17.76
N ALA A 470 -19.68 -9.57 18.18
CA ALA A 470 -19.09 -8.77 19.26
C ALA A 470 -18.47 -7.44 18.80
N ASP A 471 -18.63 -7.05 17.53
CA ASP A 471 -18.08 -5.82 16.93
C ASP A 471 -16.56 -5.61 17.16
N GLN A 472 -15.82 -6.69 17.40
CA GLN A 472 -14.37 -6.63 17.60
C GLN A 472 -13.65 -6.59 16.23
N PRO A 473 -13.09 -5.45 15.81
CA PRO A 473 -12.57 -5.27 14.45
C PRO A 473 -11.37 -6.17 14.13
N GLU A 474 -10.64 -6.61 15.17
CA GLU A 474 -9.39 -7.35 15.06
C GLU A 474 -9.56 -8.83 14.69
N PHE A 475 -10.77 -9.38 14.83
CA PHE A 475 -11.09 -10.80 14.58
C PHE A 475 -11.97 -11.05 13.35
N LYS A 476 -12.13 -10.09 12.43
CA LYS A 476 -12.89 -10.23 11.17
C LYS A 476 -12.29 -11.28 10.23
N LYS A 477 -12.49 -12.58 10.52
CA LYS A 477 -12.17 -13.70 9.61
C LYS A 477 -13.42 -13.97 8.76
N SER A 478 -13.34 -13.82 7.44
CA SER A 478 -14.47 -14.12 6.53
C SER A 478 -14.97 -15.55 6.72
N LYS A 479 -16.18 -15.70 7.28
CA LYS A 479 -16.93 -16.97 7.45
C LYS A 479 -16.92 -17.79 6.16
N ASP A 480 -17.22 -17.18 5.01
CA ASP A 480 -17.21 -17.83 3.70
C ASP A 480 -15.84 -18.43 3.33
N GLN A 481 -14.76 -17.70 3.61
CA GLN A 481 -13.43 -18.19 3.32
C GLN A 481 -13.08 -19.37 4.24
N THR A 482 -13.48 -19.31 5.51
CA THR A 482 -13.36 -20.43 6.45
C THR A 482 -14.18 -21.64 5.97
N ILE A 483 -15.43 -21.45 5.55
CA ILE A 483 -16.30 -22.51 4.99
C ILE A 483 -15.67 -23.14 3.74
N ARG A 484 -15.15 -22.34 2.79
CA ARG A 484 -14.47 -22.89 1.60
C ARG A 484 -13.23 -23.71 1.98
N MET A 485 -12.45 -23.26 2.96
CA MET A 485 -11.29 -24.01 3.44
C MET A 485 -11.71 -25.28 4.19
N LEU A 486 -12.79 -25.24 4.99
CA LEU A 486 -13.39 -26.41 5.63
C LEU A 486 -13.91 -27.42 4.61
N LYS A 487 -14.60 -26.98 3.54
CA LYS A 487 -15.01 -27.86 2.43
C LYS A 487 -13.80 -28.56 1.82
N ARG A 488 -12.73 -27.83 1.53
CA ARG A 488 -11.49 -28.42 0.99
C ARG A 488 -10.82 -29.40 1.98
N PHE A 489 -10.83 -29.10 3.27
CA PHE A 489 -10.34 -30.03 4.29
C PHE A 489 -11.21 -31.27 4.37
N HIS A 490 -12.53 -31.10 4.34
CA HIS A 490 -13.47 -32.20 4.44
C HIS A 490 -13.45 -33.09 3.20
N THR A 491 -13.31 -32.53 1.98
CA THR A 491 -13.05 -33.34 0.77
C THR A 491 -11.80 -34.20 0.92
N PHE A 492 -10.74 -33.69 1.55
CA PHE A 492 -9.57 -34.49 1.87
C PHE A 492 -9.90 -35.61 2.88
N GLN A 493 -10.74 -35.33 3.89
CA GLN A 493 -11.20 -36.32 4.85
C GLN A 493 -12.03 -37.44 4.20
N GLN A 494 -12.91 -37.11 3.25
CA GLN A 494 -13.70 -38.09 2.48
C GLN A 494 -12.80 -39.00 1.66
N ILE A 495 -11.80 -38.44 0.97
CA ILE A 495 -10.92 -39.22 0.09
C ILE A 495 -9.95 -40.09 0.89
N VAL A 496 -9.27 -39.51 1.88
CA VAL A 496 -8.16 -40.18 2.59
C VAL A 496 -8.63 -41.02 3.76
N PHE A 497 -9.66 -40.58 4.47
CA PHE A 497 -10.14 -41.20 5.71
C PHE A 497 -11.58 -41.69 5.66
N GLN A 498 -12.21 -41.69 4.46
CA GLN A 498 -13.57 -42.21 4.24
C GLN A 498 -14.63 -41.58 5.17
N ALA A 499 -14.46 -40.29 5.49
CA ALA A 499 -15.48 -39.55 6.24
C ALA A 499 -16.79 -39.45 5.43
N GLU A 500 -17.92 -39.37 6.14
CA GLU A 500 -19.25 -39.16 5.54
C GLU A 500 -19.38 -37.80 4.86
N ASP A 501 -20.37 -37.66 3.97
CA ASP A 501 -20.63 -36.41 3.27
C ASP A 501 -21.01 -35.28 4.24
N PHE A 502 -20.26 -34.18 4.17
CA PHE A 502 -20.56 -32.98 4.95
C PHE A 502 -21.51 -32.05 4.21
N GLU A 503 -22.78 -32.04 4.65
CA GLU A 503 -23.78 -31.09 4.19
C GLU A 503 -23.56 -29.70 4.80
N LEU A 504 -22.82 -28.86 4.08
CA LEU A 504 -22.84 -27.41 4.26
C LEU A 504 -23.80 -26.81 3.22
N GLU A 505 -25.06 -26.62 3.63
CA GLU A 505 -26.07 -25.92 2.82
C GLU A 505 -25.57 -24.56 2.32
N PHE A 506 -26.11 -24.15 1.16
CA PHE A 506 -25.71 -23.03 0.31
C PHE A 506 -25.66 -21.67 1.04
N ILE A 507 -24.52 -21.33 1.62
CA ILE A 507 -24.14 -19.92 1.75
C ILE A 507 -23.50 -19.53 0.42
N ALA A 508 -24.26 -18.83 -0.43
CA ALA A 508 -23.74 -18.26 -1.67
C ALA A 508 -22.48 -17.46 -1.33
N SER A 509 -21.38 -17.70 -2.05
CA SER A 509 -20.14 -16.97 -1.77
C SER A 509 -20.37 -15.48 -1.97
N GLN A 510 -20.19 -14.70 -0.90
CA GLN A 510 -20.36 -13.26 -0.95
C GLN A 510 -19.01 -12.59 -1.22
N SER A 511 -18.97 -11.70 -2.20
CA SER A 511 -17.82 -10.85 -2.49
C SER A 511 -18.04 -9.47 -1.89
N ARG A 512 -17.20 -9.08 -0.94
CA ARG A 512 -17.33 -7.85 -0.16
C ARG A 512 -16.18 -6.89 -0.49
N PRO A 513 -16.28 -6.07 -1.55
CA PRO A 513 -15.30 -5.03 -1.85
C PRO A 513 -15.22 -4.04 -0.69
N ARG A 514 -14.02 -3.49 -0.44
CA ARG A 514 -13.81 -2.41 0.53
C ARG A 514 -13.74 -1.10 -0.21
N ALA A 515 -14.89 -0.48 -0.48
CA ALA A 515 -14.99 0.79 -1.20
C ALA A 515 -14.48 1.97 -0.37
N ARG A 516 -13.16 2.05 -0.15
CA ARG A 516 -12.50 2.99 0.77
C ARG A 516 -11.43 3.78 0.05
N ILE A 517 -11.78 5.00 -0.38
CA ILE A 517 -10.89 5.91 -1.11
C ILE A 517 -10.38 6.98 -0.15
N ILE A 518 -9.06 7.17 -0.08
CA ILE A 518 -8.47 8.31 0.61
C ILE A 518 -8.49 9.47 -0.38
N GLY A 519 -9.28 10.50 -0.11
CA GLY A 519 -9.34 11.72 -0.93
C GLY A 519 -8.04 12.52 -0.91
N HIS A 520 -7.88 13.41 -1.88
CA HIS A 520 -6.65 14.21 -2.01
C HIS A 520 -6.38 15.09 -0.78
N THR A 521 -7.41 15.73 -0.22
CA THR A 521 -7.28 16.56 0.99
C THR A 521 -6.84 15.74 2.20
N ALA A 522 -7.43 14.55 2.37
CA ALA A 522 -7.02 13.59 3.40
C ALA A 522 -5.56 13.16 3.22
N PHE A 523 -5.13 12.92 1.98
CA PHE A 523 -3.75 12.57 1.68
C PHE A 523 -2.76 13.69 2.04
N GLN A 524 -3.11 14.95 1.74
CA GLN A 524 -2.31 16.11 2.13
C GLN A 524 -2.17 16.22 3.65
N VAL A 525 -3.23 15.96 4.41
CA VAL A 525 -3.19 15.92 5.88
C VAL A 525 -2.25 14.82 6.38
N ILE A 526 -2.27 13.64 5.77
CA ILE A 526 -1.35 12.54 6.11
C ILE A 526 0.11 12.97 5.93
N LEU A 527 0.44 13.60 4.80
CA LEU A 527 1.79 14.07 4.52
C LEU A 527 2.21 15.21 5.47
N LYS A 528 1.31 16.15 5.78
CA LYS A 528 1.57 17.24 6.73
C LYS A 528 1.77 16.73 8.15
N LYS A 529 1.00 15.73 8.60
CA LYS A 529 1.21 15.05 9.88
C LYS A 529 2.54 14.30 9.93
N LEU A 530 2.93 13.67 8.83
CA LEU A 530 4.25 13.05 8.73
C LEU A 530 5.38 14.09 8.85
N ASN A 531 5.22 15.29 8.26
CA ASN A 531 6.16 16.40 8.46
C ASN A 531 6.20 16.86 9.92
N GLN A 532 5.05 16.91 10.60
CA GLN A 532 4.97 17.24 12.03
C GLN A 532 5.73 16.21 12.88
N PHE A 533 5.57 14.91 12.63
CA PHE A 533 6.34 13.89 13.35
C PHE A 533 7.86 14.04 13.18
N LEU A 534 8.32 14.49 12.01
CA LEU A 534 9.72 14.85 11.80
C LEU A 534 10.11 16.10 12.61
N HIS A 535 9.27 17.15 12.57
CA HIS A 535 9.49 18.38 13.30
C HIS A 535 9.62 18.15 14.82
N ASP A 536 8.72 17.32 15.36
CA ASP A 536 8.61 16.95 16.77
C ASP A 536 9.60 15.84 17.16
N GLN A 537 10.51 15.45 16.26
CA GLN A 537 11.56 14.43 16.46
C GLN A 537 11.02 13.05 16.85
N SER A 538 9.74 12.77 16.58
CA SER A 538 9.10 11.47 16.81
C SER A 538 9.57 10.40 15.83
N ILE A 539 10.07 10.82 14.66
CA ILE A 539 10.71 9.96 13.66
C ILE A 539 12.01 10.60 13.15
N SER A 540 12.95 9.79 12.68
CA SER A 540 14.20 10.29 12.09
C SER A 540 14.02 10.82 10.67
N ASP A 541 14.94 11.67 10.18
CA ASP A 541 14.94 12.15 8.78
C ASP A 541 14.91 11.00 7.77
N HIS A 542 15.69 9.95 8.02
CA HIS A 542 15.70 8.74 7.20
C HIS A 542 14.32 8.08 7.15
N GLN A 543 13.71 7.84 8.32
CA GLN A 543 12.38 7.23 8.38
C GLN A 543 11.32 8.12 7.71
N TYR A 544 11.38 9.43 7.91
CA TYR A 544 10.52 10.39 7.25
C TYR A 544 10.62 10.30 5.71
N ARG A 545 11.84 10.35 5.15
CA ARG A 545 12.08 10.23 3.71
C ARG A 545 11.49 8.94 3.15
N LEU A 546 11.78 7.80 3.79
CA LEU A 546 11.24 6.50 3.40
C LEU A 546 9.71 6.50 3.38
N LEU A 547 9.08 6.89 4.50
CA LEU A 547 7.62 6.84 4.66
C LEU A 547 6.93 7.76 3.66
N LYS A 548 7.44 8.98 3.49
CA LYS A 548 6.87 9.96 2.57
C LYS A 548 6.88 9.46 1.13
N ILE A 549 8.03 8.95 0.65
CA ILE A 549 8.13 8.37 -0.69
C ILE A 549 7.23 7.15 -0.84
N ILE A 550 7.21 6.25 0.15
CA ILE A 550 6.38 5.03 0.09
C ILE A 550 4.89 5.38 0.01
N TYR A 551 4.41 6.38 0.76
CA TYR A 551 3.01 6.82 0.71
C TYR A 551 2.67 7.51 -0.62
N ILE A 552 3.58 8.35 -1.15
CA ILE A 552 3.45 8.97 -2.48
C ILE A 552 3.33 7.88 -3.55
N LEU A 553 4.30 6.95 -3.61
CA LEU A 553 4.29 5.87 -4.58
C LEU A 553 3.01 5.05 -4.47
N ALA A 554 2.58 4.68 -3.26
CA ALA A 554 1.35 3.93 -3.06
C ALA A 554 0.10 4.67 -3.58
N SER A 555 -0.01 5.96 -3.26
CA SER A 555 -1.18 6.81 -3.61
C SER A 555 -1.26 7.14 -5.10
N ARG A 556 -0.12 7.38 -5.75
CA ARG A 556 -0.04 7.76 -7.18
C ARG A 556 -0.07 6.56 -8.12
N THR A 557 0.57 5.44 -7.74
CA THR A 557 0.78 4.29 -8.64
C THR A 557 -0.10 3.07 -8.33
N GLY A 558 -0.68 3.00 -7.12
CA GLY A 558 -1.49 1.87 -6.69
C GLY A 558 -0.70 0.57 -6.49
N MET A 559 0.64 0.63 -6.41
CA MET A 559 1.48 -0.52 -6.10
C MET A 559 1.13 -1.11 -4.73
N ARG A 560 1.19 -2.45 -4.62
CA ARG A 560 0.97 -3.12 -3.33
C ARG A 560 2.16 -2.86 -2.41
N ILE A 561 1.95 -2.80 -1.10
CA ILE A 561 3.03 -2.60 -0.11
C ILE A 561 4.21 -3.55 -0.32
N ASN A 562 3.93 -4.81 -0.67
CA ASN A 562 4.97 -5.81 -0.91
C ASN A 562 5.81 -5.55 -2.15
N GLU A 563 5.21 -4.96 -3.19
CA GLU A 563 5.85 -4.54 -4.43
C GLU A 563 6.78 -3.35 -4.12
N ILE A 564 6.27 -2.31 -3.44
CA ILE A 564 7.06 -1.12 -3.06
C ILE A 564 8.25 -1.49 -2.17
N LEU A 565 8.01 -2.23 -1.07
CA LEU A 565 9.09 -2.64 -0.17
C LEU A 565 10.04 -3.67 -0.80
N GLY A 566 9.64 -4.27 -1.91
CA GLY A 566 10.49 -5.15 -2.71
C GLY A 566 11.37 -4.40 -3.70
N LEU A 567 11.25 -3.09 -3.89
CA LEU A 567 12.06 -2.40 -4.88
C LEU A 567 13.54 -2.37 -4.49
N ARG A 568 14.40 -2.62 -5.48
CA ARG A 568 15.83 -2.38 -5.44
C ARG A 568 16.17 -1.16 -6.27
N VAL A 569 17.33 -0.58 -6.04
CA VAL A 569 17.80 0.59 -6.81
C VAL A 569 17.89 0.27 -8.31
N LYS A 570 18.26 -0.97 -8.66
CA LYS A 570 18.30 -1.45 -10.06
C LYS A 570 16.94 -1.56 -10.74
N ASP A 571 15.86 -1.62 -9.95
CA ASP A 571 14.49 -1.69 -10.48
C ASP A 571 13.97 -0.30 -10.89
N ILE A 572 14.74 0.76 -10.62
CA ILE A 572 14.45 2.12 -11.08
C ILE A 572 15.24 2.35 -12.36
N GLU A 573 14.53 2.38 -13.49
CA GLU A 573 15.08 2.57 -14.83
C GLU A 573 15.07 4.05 -15.23
N GLY A 574 15.97 4.44 -16.13
CA GLY A 574 16.10 5.82 -16.62
C GLY A 574 17.07 6.68 -15.81
N LEU A 575 17.59 7.74 -16.46
CA LEU A 575 18.48 8.73 -15.84
C LEU A 575 17.71 9.96 -15.35
N ASP A 576 16.77 10.45 -16.18
CA ASP A 576 16.04 11.68 -15.92
C ASP A 576 14.53 11.45 -15.83
N GLN A 577 14.05 10.34 -16.41
CA GLN A 577 12.66 9.89 -16.40
C GLN A 577 12.57 8.51 -15.75
N PHE A 578 12.29 8.49 -14.44
CA PHE A 578 12.27 7.26 -13.67
C PHE A 578 11.03 6.42 -13.93
N SER A 579 11.26 5.19 -14.38
CA SER A 579 10.27 4.13 -14.45
C SER A 579 10.60 3.05 -13.45
N ILE A 580 9.59 2.45 -12.83
CA ILE A 580 9.73 1.43 -11.80
C ILE A 580 9.38 0.08 -12.39
N TRP A 581 10.36 -0.83 -12.48
CA TRP A 581 10.13 -2.20 -12.88
C TRP A 581 9.73 -3.05 -11.67
N VAL A 582 8.44 -3.36 -11.57
CA VAL A 582 7.91 -4.29 -10.57
C VAL A 582 8.16 -5.71 -11.03
N GLN A 583 9.08 -6.43 -10.39
CA GLN A 583 9.45 -7.79 -10.78
C GLN A 583 9.76 -8.71 -9.59
N PRO A 584 9.52 -10.04 -9.71
CA PRO A 584 9.93 -11.00 -8.71
C PRO A 584 11.43 -11.31 -8.81
N TYR A 585 12.08 -11.60 -7.68
CA TYR A 585 13.52 -11.96 -7.65
C TYR A 585 13.90 -12.76 -6.39
N GLY A 586 15.17 -13.16 -6.31
CA GLY A 586 15.80 -13.72 -5.12
C GLY A 586 15.41 -15.17 -4.82
N SER A 587 15.90 -15.67 -3.68
CA SER A 587 15.78 -17.06 -3.24
C SER A 587 15.37 -17.15 -1.78
N LYS A 588 14.49 -18.10 -1.47
CA LYS A 588 14.12 -18.39 -0.08
C LYS A 588 15.31 -18.90 0.73
N LYS A 589 16.26 -19.60 0.10
CA LYS A 589 17.48 -20.09 0.76
C LYS A 589 18.32 -18.93 1.32
N GLN A 590 18.39 -17.81 0.59
CA GLN A 590 19.12 -16.60 0.99
C GLN A 590 18.31 -15.66 1.88
N GLY A 591 17.01 -15.90 2.08
CA GLY A 591 16.13 -15.00 2.83
C GLY A 591 15.83 -13.66 2.13
N ASN A 592 16.11 -13.52 0.84
CA ASN A 592 15.89 -12.29 0.06
C ASN A 592 14.76 -12.41 -0.99
N GLN A 593 13.95 -13.48 -0.91
CA GLN A 593 12.91 -13.76 -1.88
C GLN A 593 11.87 -12.64 -1.95
N HIS A 594 11.65 -12.12 -3.15
CA HIS A 594 10.54 -11.21 -3.46
C HIS A 594 9.59 -11.86 -4.47
N LEU A 595 8.41 -12.22 -3.99
CA LEU A 595 7.33 -12.74 -4.83
C LEU A 595 6.27 -11.67 -5.10
N LEU A 596 5.72 -11.72 -6.30
CA LEU A 596 4.52 -10.98 -6.68
C LEU A 596 3.26 -11.83 -6.40
N LYS A 597 2.11 -11.17 -6.27
CA LYS A 597 0.83 -11.85 -5.96
C LYS A 597 0.34 -12.71 -7.11
N THR A 598 0.51 -12.21 -8.33
CA THR A 598 0.14 -12.85 -9.60
C THR A 598 1.22 -12.55 -10.62
N ASP A 599 1.31 -13.33 -11.69
CA ASP A 599 2.27 -13.07 -12.77
C ASP A 599 1.99 -11.75 -13.50
N SER A 600 0.71 -11.38 -13.62
CA SER A 600 0.27 -10.09 -14.18
C SER A 600 0.70 -8.86 -13.39
N ALA A 601 1.23 -9.04 -12.18
CA ALA A 601 1.73 -7.92 -11.38
C ALA A 601 3.13 -7.47 -11.83
N GLU A 602 3.83 -8.29 -12.63
CA GLU A 602 5.11 -7.93 -13.24
C GLU A 602 4.88 -6.89 -14.34
N ARG A 603 5.43 -5.68 -14.18
CA ARG A 603 5.13 -4.53 -15.06
C ARG A 603 6.09 -3.37 -14.86
N ILE A 604 6.08 -2.43 -15.79
CA ILE A 604 6.76 -1.14 -15.66
C ILE A 604 5.73 -0.06 -15.29
N VAL A 605 6.05 0.74 -14.28
CA VAL A 605 5.23 1.85 -13.79
C VAL A 605 5.95 3.17 -14.10
N PRO A 606 5.40 4.07 -14.92
CA PRO A 606 6.05 5.32 -15.31
C PRO A 606 5.94 6.37 -14.19
N ALA A 607 6.80 6.29 -13.18
CA ALA A 607 6.76 7.19 -12.02
C ALA A 607 6.97 8.67 -12.42
N TYR A 608 7.77 8.94 -13.46
CA TYR A 608 7.97 10.29 -14.01
C TYR A 608 6.69 10.95 -14.54
N ALA A 609 5.71 10.16 -14.95
CA ALA A 609 4.43 10.66 -15.43
C ALA A 609 3.40 10.75 -14.29
N LEU A 610 3.40 9.77 -13.38
CA LEU A 610 2.35 9.62 -12.35
C LEU A 610 2.57 10.48 -11.09
N LEU A 611 3.81 10.82 -10.75
CA LEU A 611 4.11 11.67 -9.60
C LEU A 611 3.99 13.14 -10.00
N LYS A 612 3.54 13.96 -9.06
CA LYS A 612 3.59 15.42 -9.21
C LYS A 612 5.04 15.90 -9.30
N ASP A 613 5.29 17.06 -9.88
CA ASP A 613 6.66 17.50 -10.15
C ASP A 613 7.52 17.61 -8.86
N ASP A 614 6.95 18.10 -7.75
CA ASP A 614 7.61 18.18 -6.44
C ASP A 614 7.81 16.80 -5.78
N GLU A 615 6.80 15.93 -5.87
CA GLU A 615 6.86 14.54 -5.42
C GLU A 615 7.91 13.73 -6.20
N TYR A 616 7.99 13.94 -7.52
CA TYR A 616 8.94 13.32 -8.42
C TYR A 616 10.36 13.78 -8.12
N GLN A 617 10.58 15.08 -7.93
CA GLN A 617 11.90 15.60 -7.56
C GLN A 617 12.38 14.99 -6.24
N PHE A 618 11.52 14.94 -5.22
CA PHE A 618 11.85 14.33 -3.93
C PHE A 618 12.18 12.84 -4.04
N PHE A 619 11.44 12.09 -4.86
CA PHE A 619 11.75 10.69 -5.17
C PHE A 619 13.06 10.57 -5.95
N SER A 620 13.29 11.47 -6.91
CA SER A 620 14.43 11.43 -7.79
C SER A 620 15.74 11.62 -7.03
N ASP A 621 15.79 12.65 -6.17
CA ASP A 621 16.94 12.93 -5.31
C ASP A 621 17.30 11.71 -4.45
N PHE A 622 16.29 11.05 -3.86
CA PHE A 622 16.49 9.86 -3.05
C PHE A 622 17.04 8.67 -3.86
N VAL A 623 16.56 8.46 -5.09
CA VAL A 623 17.08 7.40 -5.97
C VAL A 623 18.52 7.70 -6.38
N VAL A 624 18.85 8.95 -6.70
CA VAL A 624 20.21 9.37 -7.07
C VAL A 624 21.17 9.15 -5.88
N GLU A 625 20.80 9.60 -4.67
CA GLU A 625 21.55 9.33 -3.44
C GLU A 625 21.83 7.83 -3.27
N LYS A 626 20.82 6.99 -3.53
CA LYS A 626 20.96 5.53 -3.43
C LYS A 626 21.84 4.90 -4.52
N ARG A 627 21.80 5.42 -5.75
CA ARG A 627 22.68 4.97 -6.85
C ARG A 627 24.14 5.28 -6.55
N LEU A 628 24.42 6.43 -5.92
CA LEU A 628 25.77 6.85 -5.53
C LEU A 628 26.42 5.93 -4.47
N GLU A 629 25.64 5.18 -3.70
CA GLU A 629 26.20 4.15 -2.80
C GLU A 629 26.97 3.04 -3.54
N ASN A 630 26.72 2.86 -4.85
CA ASN A 630 27.40 1.93 -5.76
C ASN A 630 27.52 0.48 -5.22
N LYS A 631 26.49 0.00 -4.50
CA LYS A 631 26.42 -1.37 -3.97
C LYS A 631 25.53 -2.24 -4.86
N ARG A 632 26.00 -3.46 -5.14
CA ARG A 632 25.19 -4.48 -5.83
C ARG A 632 23.97 -4.86 -4.96
N SER A 633 22.81 -4.97 -5.60
CA SER A 633 21.55 -5.42 -4.97
C SER A 633 21.10 -4.62 -3.74
N LEU A 634 21.23 -3.29 -3.81
CA LEU A 634 20.72 -2.39 -2.78
C LEU A 634 19.19 -2.31 -2.82
N PHE A 635 18.53 -2.57 -1.70
CA PHE A 635 17.11 -2.25 -1.52
C PHE A 635 16.92 -0.75 -1.61
N LEU A 636 15.89 -0.30 -2.33
CA LEU A 636 15.54 1.11 -2.42
C LEU A 636 15.08 1.64 -1.06
N PHE A 637 14.27 0.83 -0.35
CA PHE A 637 13.79 1.14 1.00
C PHE A 637 14.34 0.14 2.02
N SER A 638 15.23 0.61 2.90
CA SER A 638 15.82 -0.17 3.99
C SER A 638 16.06 0.70 5.22
N ASN A 639 16.22 0.09 6.40
CA ASN A 639 16.66 0.84 7.58
C ASN A 639 18.05 1.45 7.35
N LEU A 640 18.35 2.49 8.12
CA LEU A 640 19.67 3.12 8.07
C LEU A 640 20.77 2.08 8.34
N ASN A 641 21.81 2.07 7.51
CA ASN A 641 22.93 1.13 7.56
C ASN A 641 22.58 -0.36 7.36
N GLU A 642 21.36 -0.68 6.94
CA GLU A 642 20.97 -2.05 6.58
C GLU A 642 20.69 -2.15 5.08
N ASN A 643 20.99 -3.31 4.48
CA ASN A 643 20.53 -3.68 3.14
C ASN A 643 19.55 -4.85 3.21
N LYS A 644 18.43 -4.64 3.91
CA LYS A 644 17.35 -5.62 4.06
C LYS A 644 16.02 -4.99 3.70
N LYS A 645 15.12 -5.82 3.17
CA LYS A 645 13.72 -5.44 2.93
C LYS A 645 13.10 -4.88 4.21
N LEU A 646 12.52 -3.70 4.12
CA LEU A 646 11.85 -3.05 5.24
C LEU A 646 10.69 -3.92 5.76
N ASN A 647 10.50 -3.96 7.07
CA ASN A 647 9.34 -4.60 7.68
C ASN A 647 8.08 -3.78 7.34
N LYS A 648 7.00 -4.45 6.92
CA LYS A 648 5.70 -3.80 6.65
C LYS A 648 5.20 -2.96 7.82
N HIS A 649 5.41 -3.42 9.04
CA HIS A 649 4.97 -2.71 10.25
C HIS A 649 5.62 -1.34 10.39
N THR A 650 6.86 -1.18 9.93
CA THR A 650 7.57 0.13 9.89
C THR A 650 6.81 1.16 9.06
N VAL A 651 6.00 0.72 8.09
CA VAL A 651 5.18 1.57 7.22
C VAL A 651 3.74 1.64 7.70
N THR A 652 3.13 0.52 8.07
CA THR A 652 1.70 0.49 8.39
C THR A 652 1.37 1.09 9.76
N VAL A 653 2.27 0.99 10.74
CA VAL A 653 2.03 1.52 12.09
C VAL A 653 2.00 3.05 12.09
N PRO A 654 2.98 3.77 11.52
CA PRO A 654 2.90 5.24 11.43
C PRO A 654 1.67 5.71 10.66
N LEU A 655 1.31 5.04 9.56
CA LEU A 655 0.09 5.38 8.82
C LEU A 655 -1.17 5.22 9.67
N LYS A 656 -1.29 4.11 10.42
CA LYS A 656 -2.44 3.88 11.31
C LYS A 656 -2.52 4.97 12.39
N LEU A 657 -1.39 5.34 12.98
CA LEU A 657 -1.32 6.42 13.97
C LEU A 657 -1.82 7.75 13.41
N ILE A 658 -1.31 8.15 12.23
CA ILE A 658 -1.71 9.39 11.55
C ILE A 658 -3.22 9.38 11.26
N MET A 659 -3.75 8.27 10.74
CA MET A 659 -5.16 8.16 10.41
C MET A 659 -6.05 8.23 11.66
N ASN A 660 -5.68 7.53 12.74
CA ASN A 660 -6.41 7.56 14.00
C ASN A 660 -6.43 8.98 14.62
N GLN A 661 -5.34 9.73 14.45
CA GLN A 661 -5.27 11.13 14.88
C GLN A 661 -6.09 12.06 13.98
N ALA A 662 -6.12 11.82 12.67
CA ALA A 662 -6.81 12.70 11.72
C ALA A 662 -8.33 12.51 11.70
N PHE A 663 -8.82 11.28 11.83
CA PHE A 663 -10.23 10.92 11.64
C PHE A 663 -10.89 10.46 12.95
N LYS A 664 -12.16 10.81 13.14
CA LYS A 664 -13.00 10.31 14.26
C LYS A 664 -13.22 8.81 14.17
N GLU A 665 -13.73 8.37 13.04
CA GLU A 665 -13.91 6.96 12.70
C GLU A 665 -13.41 6.76 11.28
N HIS A 666 -12.64 5.69 11.04
CA HIS A 666 -12.23 5.31 9.69
C HIS A 666 -11.92 3.82 9.60
N HIS A 667 -11.94 3.29 8.37
CA HIS A 667 -11.51 1.93 8.07
C HIS A 667 -10.37 1.88 7.03
N TYR A 668 -9.66 3.00 6.88
CA TYR A 668 -8.49 3.07 6.02
C TYR A 668 -7.35 2.13 6.48
N SER A 669 -6.65 1.60 5.49
CA SER A 669 -5.40 0.86 5.66
C SER A 669 -4.44 1.27 4.56
N PHE A 670 -3.19 0.77 4.58
CA PHE A 670 -2.27 0.99 3.48
C PHE A 670 -2.86 0.55 2.12
N HIS A 671 -3.74 -0.46 2.11
CA HIS A 671 -4.38 -0.91 0.89
C HIS A 671 -5.32 0.13 0.26
N SER A 672 -5.85 1.06 1.06
CA SER A 672 -6.74 2.12 0.60
C SER A 672 -6.06 3.05 -0.43
N PHE A 673 -4.73 3.23 -0.36
CA PHE A 673 -4.00 3.96 -1.39
C PHE A 673 -4.14 3.36 -2.80
N ARG A 674 -4.31 2.04 -2.90
CA ARG A 674 -4.55 1.39 -4.18
C ARG A 674 -5.94 1.70 -4.73
N HIS A 675 -6.96 1.82 -3.86
CA HIS A 675 -8.27 2.31 -4.28
C HIS A 675 -8.19 3.78 -4.71
N THR A 676 -7.44 4.62 -3.99
CA THR A 676 -7.16 6.02 -4.37
C THR A 676 -6.56 6.11 -5.76
N ALA A 677 -5.43 5.43 -6.01
CA ALA A 677 -4.77 5.44 -7.32
C ALA A 677 -5.72 5.00 -8.45
N ALA A 678 -6.44 3.89 -8.24
CA ALA A 678 -7.35 3.33 -9.24
C ALA A 678 -8.48 4.31 -9.63
N ASN A 679 -9.07 4.99 -8.64
CA ASN A 679 -10.18 5.92 -8.88
C ASN A 679 -9.70 7.28 -9.40
N HIS A 680 -8.56 7.80 -8.92
CA HIS A 680 -7.95 9.01 -9.50
C HIS A 680 -7.57 8.78 -10.97
N LEU A 681 -6.95 7.65 -11.30
CA LEU A 681 -6.66 7.29 -12.70
C LEU A 681 -7.93 7.12 -13.53
N SER A 682 -9.01 6.60 -12.94
CA SER A 682 -10.31 6.50 -13.61
C SER A 682 -10.86 7.87 -13.99
N LEU A 683 -10.77 8.86 -13.09
CA LEU A 683 -11.14 10.24 -13.37
C LEU A 683 -10.22 10.86 -14.44
N LEU A 684 -8.89 10.78 -14.26
CA LEU A 684 -7.91 11.37 -15.18
C LEU A 684 -8.05 10.85 -16.62
N LEU A 685 -8.30 9.56 -16.80
CA LEU A 685 -8.34 8.95 -18.13
C LEU A 685 -9.75 8.99 -18.76
N ASN A 686 -10.83 8.98 -17.97
CA ASN A 686 -12.19 8.86 -18.50
C ASN A 686 -13.07 10.11 -18.35
N CYS A 687 -12.58 11.17 -17.70
CA CYS A 687 -13.26 12.47 -17.60
C CYS A 687 -12.46 13.58 -18.28
N GLU A 688 -13.17 14.62 -18.69
CA GLU A 688 -12.58 15.96 -18.91
C GLU A 688 -12.08 16.53 -17.57
N TYR A 689 -11.17 17.51 -17.63
CA TYR A 689 -10.58 18.11 -16.44
C TYR A 689 -11.65 18.70 -15.49
N ALA A 690 -12.55 19.54 -16.00
CA ALA A 690 -13.64 20.08 -15.22
C ALA A 690 -14.96 19.31 -15.43
N PRO A 691 -15.83 19.17 -14.40
CA PRO A 691 -15.59 19.55 -13.00
C PRO A 691 -14.93 18.44 -12.17
N LEU A 692 -15.08 17.15 -12.52
CA LEU A 692 -14.76 16.07 -11.57
C LEU A 692 -13.27 15.92 -11.27
N VAL A 693 -12.38 16.01 -12.27
CA VAL A 693 -10.93 15.87 -12.01
C VAL A 693 -10.43 17.03 -11.16
N GLN A 694 -10.85 18.25 -11.50
CA GLN A 694 -10.51 19.47 -10.78
C GLN A 694 -10.90 19.41 -9.30
N GLU A 695 -12.07 18.87 -8.97
CA GLU A 695 -12.61 18.89 -7.59
C GLU A 695 -12.20 17.67 -6.76
N LEU A 696 -12.14 16.50 -7.40
CA LEU A 696 -11.94 15.22 -6.71
C LEU A 696 -10.50 14.71 -6.76
N THR A 697 -9.58 15.47 -7.36
CA THR A 697 -8.14 15.18 -7.37
C THR A 697 -7.33 16.44 -7.08
N ASP A 698 -6.02 16.28 -6.83
CA ASP A 698 -5.07 17.38 -6.63
C ASP A 698 -4.13 17.60 -7.84
N TYR A 699 -4.50 17.10 -9.02
CA TYR A 699 -3.75 17.34 -10.25
C TYR A 699 -4.18 18.66 -10.89
N SER A 700 -3.19 19.46 -11.25
CA SER A 700 -3.38 20.63 -12.12
C SER A 700 -3.78 20.19 -13.54
N GLU A 701 -4.34 21.12 -14.31
CA GLU A 701 -4.69 20.85 -15.70
C GLU A 701 -3.47 20.44 -16.55
N ASN A 702 -2.30 21.04 -16.28
CA ASN A 702 -1.06 20.68 -16.96
C ASN A 702 -0.62 19.24 -16.62
N GLU A 703 -0.66 18.85 -15.35
CA GLU A 703 -0.37 17.47 -14.93
C GLU A 703 -1.38 16.48 -15.52
N TYR A 704 -2.66 16.83 -15.56
CA TYR A 704 -3.71 16.05 -16.22
C TYR A 704 -3.39 15.78 -17.70
N GLN A 705 -3.02 16.82 -18.46
CA GLN A 705 -2.66 16.67 -19.87
C GLN A 705 -1.38 15.84 -20.06
N LYS A 706 -0.35 16.09 -19.23
CA LYS A 706 0.92 15.32 -19.24
C LYS A 706 0.66 13.84 -19.01
N ILE A 707 -0.08 13.48 -17.96
CA ILE A 707 -0.40 12.08 -17.63
C ILE A 707 -1.14 11.41 -18.80
N ARG A 708 -2.13 12.08 -19.38
CA ARG A 708 -2.89 11.53 -20.52
C ARG A 708 -2.02 11.36 -21.75
N ALA A 709 -1.16 12.33 -22.07
CA ALA A 709 -0.24 12.23 -23.19
C ALA A 709 0.69 11.03 -23.05
N GLU A 710 1.30 10.85 -21.87
CA GLU A 710 2.25 9.77 -21.60
C GLU A 710 1.61 8.38 -21.55
N LEU A 711 0.44 8.26 -20.90
CA LEU A 711 -0.21 6.97 -20.71
C LEU A 711 -1.02 6.51 -21.91
N LEU A 712 -1.63 7.44 -22.66
CA LEU A 712 -2.48 7.09 -23.78
C LEU A 712 -1.67 7.00 -25.08
N GLN A 713 -0.64 7.82 -25.30
CA GLN A 713 0.23 7.86 -26.51
C GLN A 713 -0.48 8.01 -27.89
N ASN A 714 -1.75 7.60 -28.01
CA ASN A 714 -2.66 7.67 -29.14
C ASN A 714 -4.06 8.00 -28.60
N GLN A 715 -4.66 9.10 -29.08
CA GLN A 715 -5.97 9.56 -28.64
C GLN A 715 -7.14 8.73 -29.21
N HIS A 716 -6.87 7.84 -30.17
CA HIS A 716 -7.87 7.01 -30.83
C HIS A 716 -7.69 5.53 -30.47
N GLY A 717 -8.75 4.90 -29.94
CA GLY A 717 -8.89 3.44 -29.89
C GLY A 717 -8.22 2.71 -28.73
N GLN A 718 -7.56 3.38 -27.77
CA GLN A 718 -7.08 2.71 -26.56
C GLN A 718 -8.19 2.62 -25.51
N ASN A 719 -8.44 1.41 -25.00
CA ASN A 719 -9.37 1.20 -23.91
C ASN A 719 -8.67 1.62 -22.59
N HIS A 720 -8.96 2.84 -22.12
CA HIS A 720 -8.37 3.43 -20.92
C HIS A 720 -8.44 2.53 -19.68
N TRP A 721 -9.50 1.72 -19.56
CA TRP A 721 -9.68 0.78 -18.46
C TRP A 721 -8.62 -0.32 -18.43
N PHE A 722 -8.12 -0.76 -19.60
CA PHE A 722 -7.00 -1.70 -19.67
C PHE A 722 -5.68 -1.06 -19.24
N VAL A 723 -5.45 0.21 -19.56
CA VAL A 723 -4.27 0.96 -19.07
C VAL A 723 -4.28 0.97 -17.54
N ILE A 724 -5.42 1.28 -16.92
CA ILE A 724 -5.58 1.27 -15.46
C ILE A 724 -5.37 -0.14 -14.89
N ALA A 725 -5.97 -1.17 -15.50
CA ALA A 725 -5.81 -2.55 -15.08
C ALA A 725 -4.34 -2.98 -15.09
N HIS A 726 -3.62 -2.72 -16.19
CA HIS A 726 -2.21 -3.05 -16.32
C HIS A 726 -1.33 -2.28 -15.34
N LEU A 727 -1.55 -0.97 -15.15
CA LEU A 727 -0.84 -0.17 -14.13
C LEU A 727 -1.05 -0.71 -12.71
N LEU A 728 -2.19 -1.34 -12.44
CA LEU A 728 -2.47 -2.02 -11.18
C LEU A 728 -1.95 -3.46 -11.14
N GLY A 729 -1.46 -4.02 -12.25
CA GLY A 729 -0.99 -5.40 -12.34
C GLY A 729 -2.11 -6.42 -12.45
N HIS A 730 -3.22 -6.03 -13.07
CA HIS A 730 -4.31 -6.89 -13.50
C HIS A 730 -4.26 -7.08 -15.01
N ILE A 731 -4.74 -8.23 -15.45
CA ILE A 731 -4.80 -8.61 -16.85
C ILE A 731 -5.98 -7.92 -17.56
N GLU A 732 -7.14 -7.93 -16.90
CA GLU A 732 -8.39 -7.43 -17.45
C GLU A 732 -9.02 -6.42 -16.48
N PRO A 733 -9.78 -5.43 -16.99
CA PRO A 733 -10.48 -4.46 -16.15
C PRO A 733 -11.51 -5.07 -15.20
N VAL A 734 -12.08 -6.23 -15.50
CA VAL A 734 -13.17 -6.85 -14.72
C VAL A 734 -12.81 -6.98 -13.24
N GLU A 735 -11.63 -7.51 -12.92
CA GLU A 735 -11.17 -7.62 -11.52
C GLU A 735 -10.86 -6.25 -10.92
N THR A 736 -10.45 -5.28 -11.74
CA THR A 736 -10.23 -3.89 -11.31
C THR A 736 -11.56 -3.21 -10.94
N PHE A 737 -12.62 -3.38 -11.73
CA PHE A 737 -13.96 -2.86 -11.43
C PHE A 737 -14.56 -3.50 -10.18
N LYS A 738 -14.39 -4.81 -10.05
CA LYS A 738 -14.89 -5.59 -8.91
C LYS A 738 -14.22 -5.22 -7.59
N SER A 739 -12.93 -4.90 -7.62
CA SER A 739 -12.15 -4.76 -6.39
C SER A 739 -11.75 -3.33 -6.08
N TYR A 740 -11.63 -2.43 -7.07
CA TYR A 740 -10.96 -1.14 -6.91
C TYR A 740 -11.67 0.07 -7.53
N ILE A 741 -12.43 -0.06 -8.63
CA ILE A 741 -13.14 1.09 -9.24
C ILE A 741 -14.49 1.28 -8.56
N HIS A 742 -14.68 2.44 -7.93
CA HIS A 742 -15.90 2.81 -7.22
C HIS A 742 -16.52 4.12 -7.69
N LEU A 743 -15.84 4.88 -8.56
CA LEU A 743 -16.38 6.10 -9.17
C LEU A 743 -16.98 5.87 -10.56
N SER A 744 -17.07 4.63 -11.04
CA SER A 744 -17.59 4.28 -12.38
C SER A 744 -19.01 4.82 -12.62
N TYR A 745 -19.90 4.66 -11.62
CA TYR A 745 -21.27 5.18 -11.70
C TYR A 745 -21.33 6.71 -11.71
N LEU A 746 -20.44 7.38 -10.98
CA LEU A 746 -20.34 8.84 -10.99
C LEU A 746 -19.85 9.36 -12.35
N ILE A 747 -18.80 8.74 -12.89
CA ILE A 747 -18.23 9.05 -14.22
C ILE A 747 -19.29 8.87 -15.31
N ALA A 748 -19.96 7.71 -15.33
CA ALA A 748 -21.01 7.43 -16.30
C ALA A 748 -22.20 8.40 -16.15
N GLY A 749 -22.59 8.71 -14.92
CA GLY A 749 -23.66 9.67 -14.64
C GLY A 749 -23.35 11.09 -15.10
N GLN A 750 -22.13 11.58 -14.85
CA GLN A 750 -21.65 12.88 -15.37
C GLN A 750 -21.73 12.90 -16.90
N LYS A 751 -21.28 11.82 -17.53
CA LYS A 751 -21.30 11.64 -18.98
C LYS A 751 -22.72 11.70 -19.55
N LEU A 752 -23.66 10.94 -18.98
CA LEU A 752 -25.08 10.99 -19.37
C LEU A 752 -25.70 12.38 -19.18
N LEU A 753 -25.34 13.11 -18.12
CA LEU A 753 -25.84 14.46 -17.86
C LEU A 753 -25.43 15.49 -18.93
N LYS A 754 -24.33 15.26 -19.67
CA LYS A 754 -23.88 16.13 -20.77
C LYS A 754 -24.79 16.08 -21.99
N HIS A 755 -25.61 15.03 -22.12
CA HIS A 755 -26.61 15.00 -23.17
C HIS A 755 -27.69 16.03 -22.88
N HIS A 756 -27.89 16.97 -23.79
CA HIS A 756 -28.94 17.97 -23.72
C HIS A 756 -30.02 17.64 -24.75
N PRO A 757 -31.23 17.20 -24.31
CA PRO A 757 -32.32 16.91 -25.23
C PRO A 757 -32.77 18.14 -26.02
N ASP A 758 -33.07 17.96 -27.31
CA ASP A 758 -33.67 19.00 -28.15
C ASP A 758 -35.13 19.25 -27.75
N MET A 759 -35.32 20.14 -26.78
CA MET A 759 -36.61 20.35 -26.11
C MET A 759 -37.07 21.81 -26.21
N LEU A 760 -38.34 22.03 -26.54
CA LEU A 760 -38.96 23.36 -26.48
C LEU A 760 -39.06 23.87 -25.05
N ASN A 761 -38.94 25.19 -24.85
CA ASN A 761 -39.06 25.81 -23.52
C ASN A 761 -40.37 25.45 -22.80
N GLU A 762 -41.49 25.44 -23.52
CA GLU A 762 -42.80 25.09 -22.95
C GLU A 762 -42.90 23.62 -22.57
N LEU A 763 -42.26 22.71 -23.32
CA LEU A 763 -42.21 21.29 -22.95
C LEU A 763 -41.37 21.08 -21.69
N ALA A 764 -40.21 21.73 -21.59
CA ALA A 764 -39.36 21.65 -20.40
C ALA A 764 -40.09 22.16 -19.16
N LYS A 765 -40.79 23.31 -19.26
CA LYS A 765 -41.65 23.85 -18.19
C LYS A 765 -42.76 22.88 -17.78
N LYS A 766 -43.39 22.23 -18.78
CA LYS A 766 -44.46 21.26 -18.58
C LYS A 766 -43.98 20.05 -17.78
N ILE A 767 -42.85 19.47 -18.20
CA ILE A 767 -42.24 18.28 -17.58
C ILE A 767 -41.67 18.59 -16.19
N MET A 768 -41.09 19.77 -15.98
CA MET A 768 -40.52 20.14 -14.67
C MET A 768 -41.58 20.60 -13.66
N GLY A 769 -42.85 20.73 -14.08
CA GLY A 769 -43.89 21.33 -13.25
C GLY A 769 -43.57 22.77 -12.84
N TYR A 770 -43.13 23.61 -13.79
CA TYR A 770 -42.59 24.94 -13.53
C TYR A 770 -43.42 25.76 -12.51
N ASN A 771 -42.73 26.27 -11.49
CA ASN A 771 -43.29 27.16 -10.48
C ASN A 771 -42.72 28.57 -10.63
N ALA A 772 -43.56 29.61 -10.46
CA ALA A 772 -43.15 31.01 -10.51
C ALA A 772 -42.07 31.40 -9.47
N THR A 773 -41.86 30.56 -8.44
CA THR A 773 -40.77 30.71 -7.46
C THR A 773 -39.39 30.42 -8.03
N TYR A 774 -39.26 29.80 -9.21
CA TYR A 774 -37.99 29.54 -9.91
C TYR A 774 -37.43 30.78 -10.62
N LYS A 775 -37.36 31.91 -9.89
CA LYS A 775 -37.00 33.24 -10.41
C LYS A 775 -35.63 33.31 -11.10
N ASN A 776 -34.76 32.35 -10.83
CA ASN A 776 -33.40 32.29 -11.36
C ASN A 776 -33.27 31.44 -12.65
N LEU A 777 -34.34 30.77 -13.12
CA LEU A 777 -34.34 30.10 -14.42
C LEU A 777 -34.29 31.15 -15.54
N LYS A 778 -33.20 31.15 -16.31
CA LYS A 778 -32.92 32.16 -17.35
C LYS A 778 -33.61 31.81 -18.66
N ILE A 779 -34.93 31.67 -18.63
CA ILE A 779 -35.76 31.41 -19.81
C ILE A 779 -36.19 32.76 -20.42
N THR A 780 -35.59 33.17 -21.53
CA THR A 780 -35.98 34.40 -22.24
C THR A 780 -37.14 34.12 -23.20
N LYS A 781 -38.05 35.08 -23.39
CA LYS A 781 -39.20 34.93 -24.31
C LYS A 781 -38.78 34.66 -25.76
N ASP A 782 -37.57 35.06 -26.15
CA ASP A 782 -37.04 34.94 -27.51
C ASP A 782 -36.31 33.59 -27.77
N GLU A 783 -36.03 32.79 -26.74
CA GLU A 783 -35.42 31.47 -26.90
C GLU A 783 -36.52 30.42 -27.18
N LYS A 784 -36.48 29.74 -28.34
CA LYS A 784 -37.46 28.70 -28.68
C LYS A 784 -37.21 27.39 -27.92
N ASN A 785 -35.95 27.00 -27.78
CA ASN A 785 -35.52 25.76 -27.12
C ASN A 785 -35.00 26.01 -25.71
N PHE A 786 -35.14 25.03 -24.83
CA PHE A 786 -34.63 25.06 -23.47
C PHE A 786 -33.11 24.86 -23.46
N ASN A 787 -32.39 25.85 -22.94
CA ASN A 787 -30.94 25.79 -22.83
C ASN A 787 -30.55 25.12 -21.50
N PHE A 788 -30.23 23.82 -21.55
CA PHE A 788 -29.82 23.05 -20.38
C PHE A 788 -28.49 23.53 -19.77
N GLU A 789 -27.52 23.89 -20.60
CA GLU A 789 -26.20 24.37 -20.16
C GLU A 789 -26.31 25.65 -19.32
N LYS A 790 -27.03 26.66 -19.85
CA LYS A 790 -27.27 27.95 -19.19
C LYS A 790 -28.02 27.81 -17.86
N ASN A 791 -28.85 26.77 -17.71
CA ASN A 791 -29.69 26.54 -16.54
C ASN A 791 -29.19 25.40 -15.64
N GLN A 792 -28.04 24.77 -15.93
CA GLN A 792 -27.60 23.55 -15.27
C GLN A 792 -27.43 23.72 -13.76
N ALA A 793 -26.74 24.78 -13.33
CA ALA A 793 -26.54 25.12 -11.92
C ALA A 793 -27.85 25.42 -11.19
N VAL A 794 -28.81 26.06 -11.87
CA VAL A 794 -30.12 26.41 -11.31
C VAL A 794 -30.96 25.14 -11.14
N LEU A 795 -31.03 24.28 -12.17
CA LEU A 795 -31.71 22.99 -12.09
C LEU A 795 -31.14 22.11 -10.99
N ALA A 796 -29.80 22.08 -10.85
CA ALA A 796 -29.16 21.35 -9.78
C ALA A 796 -29.54 21.87 -8.39
N THR A 797 -29.72 23.18 -8.25
CA THR A 797 -30.09 23.84 -7.00
C THR A 797 -31.58 23.70 -6.68
N ILE A 798 -32.46 23.67 -7.68
CA ILE A 798 -33.90 23.42 -7.47
C ILE A 798 -34.13 21.98 -6.98
N LEU A 799 -33.34 21.03 -7.48
CA LEU A 799 -33.46 19.61 -7.10
C LEU A 799 -32.83 19.30 -5.72
N LEU A 800 -31.96 20.18 -5.21
CA LEU A 800 -31.34 20.01 -3.89
C LEU A 800 -32.40 20.06 -2.78
N ASN A 801 -32.27 19.17 -1.81
CA ASN A 801 -32.91 19.37 -0.51
C ASN A 801 -32.02 20.27 0.35
N ASP A 802 -32.61 21.11 1.21
CA ASP A 802 -31.85 22.02 2.09
C ASP A 802 -30.87 21.26 2.99
N GLN A 803 -29.59 21.23 2.58
CA GLN A 803 -28.52 20.40 3.15
C GLN A 803 -27.22 21.21 3.28
N THR A 804 -27.29 22.39 3.89
CA THR A 804 -26.16 23.32 4.11
C THR A 804 -24.95 22.72 4.83
N ASN A 805 -25.12 21.61 5.57
CA ASN A 805 -24.06 20.95 6.34
C ASN A 805 -23.29 19.85 5.57
N TRP A 806 -23.80 19.39 4.42
CA TRP A 806 -23.15 18.31 3.64
C TRP A 806 -21.83 18.75 3.00
N LEU A 807 -21.77 20.00 2.51
CA LEU A 807 -20.60 20.55 1.82
C LEU A 807 -19.51 21.08 2.78
N GLN A 808 -19.73 21.01 4.09
CA GLN A 808 -18.78 21.55 5.07
C GLN A 808 -17.66 20.54 5.35
N SER A 809 -16.44 20.87 4.92
CA SER A 809 -15.20 20.23 5.36
C SER A 809 -14.39 21.22 6.18
N ASN A 810 -13.79 20.75 7.28
CA ASN A 810 -12.83 21.53 8.07
C ASN A 810 -11.38 21.26 7.64
N ALA A 811 -11.16 20.54 6.54
CA ALA A 811 -9.83 20.09 6.18
C ALA A 811 -8.90 21.24 5.75
N THR A 812 -9.44 22.31 5.16
CA THR A 812 -8.67 23.54 4.87
C THR A 812 -8.16 24.20 6.15
N ASP A 813 -8.98 24.28 7.19
CA ASP A 813 -8.60 24.86 8.48
C ASP A 813 -7.52 24.02 9.16
N ILE A 814 -7.68 22.70 9.14
CA ILE A 814 -6.67 21.75 9.66
C ILE A 814 -5.36 21.86 8.88
N LEU A 815 -5.41 21.93 7.55
CA LEU A 815 -4.21 22.09 6.72
C LEU A 815 -3.51 23.43 6.99
N ALA A 816 -4.28 24.49 7.23
CA ALA A 816 -3.75 25.79 7.63
C ALA A 816 -3.08 25.70 9.01
N GLU A 817 -3.74 25.11 10.02
CA GLU A 817 -3.18 24.92 11.37
C GLU A 817 -1.88 24.10 11.34
N LEU A 818 -1.88 22.96 10.63
CA LEU A 818 -0.69 22.12 10.47
C LEU A 818 0.44 22.84 9.72
N SER A 819 0.10 23.78 8.85
CA SER A 819 1.08 24.62 8.15
C SER A 819 1.63 25.73 9.04
N VAL A 820 0.84 26.28 9.97
CA VAL A 820 1.31 27.25 10.98
C VAL A 820 2.26 26.58 11.98
N GLN A 821 1.99 25.33 12.39
CA GLN A 821 2.86 24.56 13.29
C GLN A 821 4.18 24.10 12.64
N THR A 822 4.26 24.04 11.31
CA THR A 822 5.46 23.58 10.57
C THR A 822 6.32 24.71 9.98
N ASN A 823 5.93 25.97 10.18
CA ASN A 823 6.56 27.15 9.55
C ASN A 823 7.42 28.02 10.48
N GLN A 824 8.12 27.44 11.46
CA GLN A 824 9.35 28.08 11.93
C GLN A 824 10.52 27.45 11.20
N SER A 825 11.17 28.23 10.32
CA SER A 825 12.40 27.79 9.67
C SER A 825 13.38 27.33 10.75
N HIS A 826 13.86 26.11 10.65
CA HIS A 826 14.84 25.58 11.58
C HIS A 826 16.09 26.47 11.55
N ASP A 827 16.38 27.17 12.64
CA ASP A 827 17.59 27.99 12.73
C ASP A 827 18.80 27.09 12.98
N PHE A 828 19.48 26.72 11.90
CA PHE A 828 20.72 25.94 11.96
C PHE A 828 21.82 26.63 12.78
N PHE A 829 21.76 27.96 12.93
CA PHE A 829 22.78 28.74 13.64
C PHE A 829 22.55 28.82 15.16
N ALA A 830 21.47 28.21 15.68
CA ALA A 830 21.20 28.10 17.11
C ALA A 830 21.82 26.85 17.77
N PHE A 831 22.31 25.89 16.98
CA PHE A 831 22.73 24.57 17.46
C PHE A 831 24.15 24.21 17.02
N PHE A 832 24.81 23.33 17.76
CA PHE A 832 26.06 22.73 17.32
C PHE A 832 25.79 21.65 16.26
N ALA A 833 26.46 21.73 15.11
CA ALA A 833 26.36 20.71 14.06
C ALA A 833 26.76 19.32 14.60
N GLY A 834 26.05 18.28 14.18
CA GLY A 834 26.25 16.91 14.69
C GLY A 834 25.48 16.59 15.98
N THR A 835 24.79 17.57 16.59
CA THR A 835 23.88 17.34 17.72
C THR A 835 22.44 17.13 17.24
N GLU A 836 21.63 16.42 18.02
CA GLU A 836 20.22 16.14 17.73
C GLU A 836 19.42 17.43 17.42
N GLY A 837 19.66 18.50 18.19
CA GLY A 837 19.00 19.79 17.99
C GLY A 837 19.35 20.46 16.66
N SER A 838 20.49 20.16 16.03
CA SER A 838 20.90 20.80 14.77
C SER A 838 20.17 20.28 13.54
N LYS A 839 19.50 19.12 13.63
CA LYS A 839 18.94 18.38 12.48
C LYS A 839 19.99 17.98 11.41
N ILE A 840 21.28 18.06 11.73
CA ILE A 840 22.38 17.66 10.85
C ILE A 840 23.19 16.59 11.57
N SER A 841 23.22 15.38 11.00
CA SER A 841 24.00 14.28 11.57
C SER A 841 25.49 14.60 11.52
N LEU A 842 26.24 14.06 12.49
CA LEU A 842 27.69 14.25 12.54
C LEU A 842 28.36 13.75 11.25
N GLN A 843 27.87 12.63 10.70
CA GLN A 843 28.36 12.08 9.43
C GLN A 843 28.14 13.06 8.27
N ARG A 844 26.94 13.64 8.14
CA ARG A 844 26.64 14.61 7.06
C ARG A 844 27.43 15.89 7.22
N PHE A 845 27.60 16.37 8.45
CA PHE A 845 28.45 17.52 8.74
C PHE A 845 29.91 17.24 8.35
N TYR A 846 30.47 16.11 8.78
CA TYR A 846 31.85 15.73 8.46
C TYR A 846 32.06 15.52 6.96
N GLU A 847 31.09 14.92 6.25
CA GLU A 847 31.15 14.76 4.79
C GLU A 847 31.07 16.11 4.08
N THR A 848 30.29 17.06 4.58
CA THR A 848 30.27 18.43 4.03
C THR A 848 31.66 19.06 4.12
N LEU A 849 32.35 18.89 5.25
CA LEU A 849 33.73 19.36 5.43
C LEU A 849 34.74 18.61 4.54
N ASN A 850 34.56 17.30 4.29
CA ASN A 850 35.34 16.55 3.29
C ASN A 850 35.23 17.21 1.91
N GLN A 851 34.00 17.47 1.46
CA GLN A 851 33.76 18.05 0.14
C GLN A 851 34.30 19.47 0.03
N LEU A 852 34.19 20.27 1.10
CA LEU A 852 34.79 21.60 1.17
C LEU A 852 36.32 21.57 1.08
N GLU A 853 36.99 20.62 1.75
CA GLU A 853 38.44 20.44 1.68
C GLU A 853 38.92 20.02 0.28
N ILE A 854 38.12 19.23 -0.45
CA ILE A 854 38.44 18.78 -1.81
C ILE A 854 38.20 19.89 -2.85
N HIS A 855 37.07 20.58 -2.76
CA HIS A 855 36.58 21.45 -3.84
C HIS A 855 36.82 22.94 -3.62
N ASN A 856 36.98 23.40 -2.37
CA ASN A 856 37.12 24.81 -2.01
C ASN A 856 36.01 25.72 -2.58
N ASP A 857 34.80 25.18 -2.75
CA ASP A 857 33.65 25.88 -3.30
C ASP A 857 32.41 25.64 -2.42
N PRO A 858 32.12 26.55 -1.46
CA PRO A 858 30.97 26.44 -0.59
C PRO A 858 29.63 26.40 -1.31
N GLN A 859 29.51 27.09 -2.46
CA GLN A 859 28.27 27.16 -3.22
C GLN A 859 27.98 25.82 -3.90
N ALA A 860 28.97 25.27 -4.62
CA ALA A 860 28.83 23.96 -5.25
C ALA A 860 28.60 22.84 -4.21
N VAL A 861 29.29 22.90 -3.07
CA VAL A 861 29.10 21.92 -2.00
C VAL A 861 27.74 22.08 -1.32
N SER A 862 27.24 23.30 -1.13
CA SER A 862 25.89 23.56 -0.63
C SER A 862 24.81 22.91 -1.48
N GLN A 863 24.90 23.10 -2.80
CA GLN A 863 23.97 22.50 -3.75
C GLN A 863 24.06 20.98 -3.71
N LYS A 864 25.28 20.42 -3.76
CA LYS A 864 25.53 18.97 -3.70
C LYS A 864 25.03 18.32 -2.41
N MET A 865 25.17 19.01 -1.28
CA MET A 865 24.79 18.51 0.04
C MET A 865 23.36 18.86 0.42
N CYS A 866 22.61 19.60 -0.41
CA CYS A 866 21.29 20.13 -0.12
C CYS A 866 21.21 20.82 1.26
N LEU A 867 22.16 21.73 1.51
CA LEU A 867 22.24 22.53 2.74
C LEU A 867 22.24 24.04 2.40
N PRO A 868 21.74 24.91 3.29
CA PRO A 868 21.77 26.35 3.06
C PRO A 868 23.19 26.85 2.78
N GLU A 869 23.37 27.60 1.69
CA GLU A 869 24.68 28.15 1.27
C GLU A 869 25.35 28.93 2.41
N GLU A 870 24.56 29.76 3.10
CA GLU A 870 25.04 30.55 4.22
C GLU A 870 25.59 29.70 5.39
N LEU A 871 25.00 28.52 5.63
CA LEU A 871 25.44 27.59 6.67
C LEU A 871 26.75 26.89 6.27
N VAL A 872 26.82 26.42 5.04
CA VAL A 872 28.01 25.74 4.49
C VAL A 872 29.19 26.71 4.43
N ASN A 873 28.94 27.94 3.97
CA ASN A 873 29.96 28.99 3.96
C ASN A 873 30.43 29.34 5.38
N TYR A 874 29.52 29.43 6.34
CA TYR A 874 29.87 29.67 7.73
C TYR A 874 30.78 28.58 8.33
N TRP A 875 30.52 27.30 8.01
CA TRP A 875 31.42 26.21 8.43
C TRP A 875 32.76 26.25 7.71
N TYR A 876 32.77 26.58 6.42
CA TYR A 876 33.99 26.72 5.64
C TYR A 876 34.90 27.81 6.22
N GLU A 877 34.35 29.00 6.47
CA GLU A 877 35.06 30.11 7.10
C GLU A 877 35.59 29.74 8.49
N ASN A 878 34.78 29.06 9.32
CA ASN A 878 35.28 28.60 10.61
C ASN A 878 36.42 27.60 10.46
N ALA A 879 36.35 26.67 9.51
CA ALA A 879 37.39 25.69 9.27
C ALA A 879 38.70 26.34 8.78
N LEU A 880 38.61 27.30 7.86
CA LEU A 880 39.76 28.10 7.40
C LEU A 880 40.43 28.87 8.55
N ASN A 881 39.62 29.58 9.35
CA ASN A 881 40.12 30.31 10.52
C ASN A 881 40.83 29.40 11.53
N LEU A 882 40.34 28.17 11.72
CA LEU A 882 40.98 27.20 12.60
C LEU A 882 42.29 26.65 12.01
N ALA A 883 42.33 26.40 10.69
CA ALA A 883 43.54 25.95 10.00
C ALA A 883 44.68 26.98 10.09
N ASP A 884 44.34 28.27 10.11
CA ASP A 884 45.28 29.39 10.22
C ASP A 884 45.81 29.65 11.65
N ILE A 885 45.31 28.95 12.68
CA ILE A 885 45.79 29.14 14.05
C ILE A 885 47.24 28.65 14.17
N LYS A 886 48.15 29.61 14.38
CA LYS A 886 49.59 29.39 14.57
C LYS A 886 50.02 29.61 16.02
N SER A 887 51.06 28.88 16.42
CA SER A 887 51.76 29.09 17.69
C SER A 887 52.61 30.35 17.64
N LYS A 888 53.15 30.81 18.79
CA LYS A 888 54.11 31.92 18.85
C LYS A 888 55.38 31.69 18.00
N LYS A 889 55.67 30.44 17.63
CA LYS A 889 56.78 30.05 16.76
C LYS A 889 56.38 29.93 15.27
N GLY A 890 55.17 30.31 14.90
CA GLY A 890 54.65 30.26 13.52
C GLY A 890 54.10 28.90 13.07
N ASN A 891 54.27 27.83 13.86
CA ASN A 891 53.80 26.49 13.50
C ASN A 891 52.26 26.34 13.66
N PRO A 892 51.56 25.62 12.76
CA PRO A 892 50.15 25.28 12.92
C PRO A 892 49.87 24.54 14.23
N ARG A 893 48.71 24.80 14.86
CA ARG A 893 48.36 24.21 16.16
C ARG A 893 47.46 22.99 16.10
N LEU A 894 46.57 22.93 15.11
CA LEU A 894 45.59 21.84 14.96
C LEU A 894 46.05 20.76 13.99
N PHE A 895 46.98 21.09 13.09
CA PHE A 895 47.48 20.24 12.01
C PHE A 895 49.02 20.12 12.06
N SER A 896 49.60 19.09 11.46
CA SER A 896 51.07 18.96 11.35
C SER A 896 51.62 19.93 10.29
N ILE A 897 52.92 20.23 10.35
CA ILE A 897 53.57 21.20 9.44
C ILE A 897 53.42 20.79 7.96
N ASP A 898 53.34 19.49 7.67
CA ASP A 898 53.22 18.94 6.30
C ASP A 898 51.79 18.99 5.74
N SER A 899 50.83 19.56 6.50
CA SER A 899 49.40 19.38 6.27
C SER A 899 48.60 20.68 6.12
N SER A 900 49.23 21.72 5.56
CA SER A 900 48.68 23.08 5.40
C SER A 900 47.43 23.22 4.51
N ILE A 901 46.81 22.11 4.09
CA ILE A 901 45.63 22.05 3.22
C ILE A 901 44.40 21.49 3.97
N HIS A 902 44.56 20.91 5.17
CA HIS A 902 43.43 20.32 5.89
C HIS A 902 42.54 21.36 6.57
N LEU A 903 41.22 21.14 6.47
CA LEU A 903 40.17 21.95 7.09
C LEU A 903 39.51 21.24 8.27
N LYS A 904 39.75 19.94 8.43
CA LYS A 904 39.11 19.13 9.47
C LYS A 904 40.03 18.02 10.00
N PRO A 905 39.79 17.52 11.22
CA PRO A 905 40.58 16.41 11.77
C PRO A 905 40.32 15.10 11.00
N ALA A 906 41.29 14.18 10.99
CA ALA A 906 41.12 12.85 10.43
C ALA A 906 39.97 12.08 11.12
N MET A 907 39.28 11.23 10.36
CA MET A 907 38.16 10.45 10.87
C MET A 907 38.65 9.39 11.86
N LEU A 908 37.83 9.08 12.86
CA LEU A 908 38.10 8.06 13.87
C LEU A 908 37.35 6.77 13.53
N ASP A 909 37.99 5.62 13.75
CA ASP A 909 37.48 4.29 13.35
C ASP A 909 37.37 3.29 14.51
N SER A 910 38.08 3.52 15.63
CA SER A 910 38.03 2.62 16.78
C SER A 910 36.70 2.70 17.55
N ALA A 911 36.28 1.58 18.13
CA ALA A 911 35.00 1.51 18.85
C ALA A 911 34.94 2.43 20.08
N GLU A 912 36.05 2.61 20.80
CA GLU A 912 36.11 3.50 21.96
C GLU A 912 36.09 4.98 21.56
N GLU A 913 36.74 5.32 20.44
CA GLU A 913 36.71 6.65 19.86
C GLU A 913 35.29 7.03 19.41
N LEU A 914 34.63 6.14 18.64
CA LEU A 914 33.27 6.36 18.18
C LEU A 914 32.27 6.47 19.33
N TYR A 915 32.41 5.64 20.37
CA TYR A 915 31.59 5.76 21.59
C TYR A 915 31.79 7.12 22.28
N THR A 916 33.03 7.61 22.34
CA THR A 916 33.37 8.90 22.95
C THR A 916 32.79 10.07 22.16
N VAL A 917 32.85 10.01 20.83
CA VAL A 917 32.26 10.99 19.92
C VAL A 917 30.75 11.06 20.09
N THR A 918 30.06 9.92 20.09
CA THR A 918 28.61 9.86 20.30
C THR A 918 28.23 10.46 21.65
N TYR A 919 28.93 10.06 22.72
CA TYR A 919 28.70 10.61 24.06
C TYR A 919 28.85 12.13 24.10
N PHE A 920 29.87 12.68 23.44
CA PHE A 920 30.12 14.12 23.41
C PHE A 920 28.98 14.89 22.75
N PHE A 921 28.56 14.51 21.54
CA PHE A 921 27.51 15.24 20.82
C PHE A 921 26.12 15.09 21.45
N GLU A 922 25.85 14.00 22.18
CA GLU A 922 24.64 13.84 23.01
C GLU A 922 24.57 14.82 24.19
N HIS A 923 25.73 15.19 24.76
CA HIS A 923 25.82 16.04 25.95
C HIS A 923 26.08 17.51 25.62
N LEU A 924 26.78 17.80 24.51
CA LEU A 924 27.22 19.13 24.10
C LEU A 924 26.06 20.13 24.07
N GLN A 925 25.01 19.84 23.31
CA GLN A 925 23.89 20.77 23.16
C GLN A 925 23.11 20.95 24.47
N LYS A 926 22.98 19.88 25.27
CA LYS A 926 22.28 19.92 26.57
C LYS A 926 23.00 20.83 27.56
N ILE A 927 24.34 20.76 27.60
CA ILE A 927 25.16 21.63 28.46
C ILE A 927 25.18 23.05 27.91
N ALA A 928 25.36 23.22 26.60
CA ALA A 928 25.37 24.54 25.95
C ALA A 928 24.08 25.34 26.19
N ARG A 929 22.90 24.69 26.16
CA ARG A 929 21.61 25.35 26.45
C ARG A 929 21.50 25.82 27.90
N LYS A 930 22.08 25.08 28.85
CA LYS A 930 22.05 25.44 30.28
C LYS A 930 23.06 26.52 30.63
N ASN A 931 24.25 26.44 30.05
CA ASN A 931 25.35 27.36 30.31
C ASN A 931 26.23 27.52 29.05
N PRO A 932 25.89 28.45 28.14
CA PRO A 932 26.67 28.66 26.92
C PRO A 932 28.06 29.21 27.21
N ALA A 933 28.23 29.98 28.30
CA ALA A 933 29.52 30.53 28.71
C ALA A 933 30.52 29.42 29.10
N GLN A 934 30.04 28.32 29.71
CA GLN A 934 30.86 27.15 30.01
C GLN A 934 31.46 26.55 28.73
N ILE A 935 30.66 26.33 27.69
CA ILE A 935 31.15 25.75 26.44
C ILE A 935 32.09 26.71 25.72
N ALA A 936 31.77 28.00 25.67
CA ALA A 936 32.65 29.01 25.10
C ALA A 936 34.02 29.03 25.79
N TYR A 937 34.04 28.97 27.13
CA TYR A 937 35.28 28.86 27.90
C TYR A 937 36.09 27.60 27.53
N VAL A 938 35.44 26.44 27.48
CA VAL A 938 36.09 25.16 27.11
C VAL A 938 36.72 25.24 25.72
N LEU A 939 35.99 25.75 24.72
CA LEU A 939 36.48 25.87 23.35
C LEU A 939 37.61 26.90 23.24
N ASN A 940 37.54 28.05 23.93
CA ASN A 940 38.62 29.04 23.95
C ASN A 940 39.90 28.50 24.61
N VAL A 941 39.77 27.77 25.73
CA VAL A 941 40.94 27.12 26.36
C VAL A 941 41.53 26.06 25.44
N PHE A 942 40.69 25.29 24.74
CA PHE A 942 41.15 24.34 23.74
C PHE A 942 41.96 25.03 22.64
N LEU A 943 41.42 26.05 21.97
CA LEU A 943 42.12 26.77 20.90
C LEU A 943 43.42 27.45 21.36
N THR A 944 43.43 27.98 22.59
CA THR A 944 44.61 28.66 23.15
C THR A 944 45.67 27.71 23.69
N ARG A 945 45.38 26.42 23.93
CA ARG A 945 46.33 25.46 24.51
C ARG A 945 46.62 24.22 23.65
N VAL A 946 45.81 23.90 22.65
CA VAL A 946 46.02 22.72 21.77
C VAL A 946 47.35 22.80 21.01
N THR A 947 47.96 21.64 20.78
CA THR A 947 49.20 21.48 19.99
C THR A 947 49.02 20.34 18.99
N ALA A 948 49.72 20.35 17.86
CA ALA A 948 49.56 19.31 16.85
C ALA A 948 50.03 17.93 17.36
N SER A 949 51.10 17.92 18.17
CA SER A 949 51.84 16.73 18.60
C SER A 949 51.21 15.90 19.71
N HIS A 950 50.24 16.42 20.49
CA HIS A 950 49.67 15.70 21.62
C HIS A 950 48.15 15.82 21.68
N THR A 951 47.42 14.71 21.88
CA THR A 951 45.95 14.67 21.94
C THR A 951 45.35 15.40 23.16
N GLY A 952 46.10 15.55 24.26
CA GLY A 952 45.66 16.28 25.46
C GLY A 952 46.01 17.77 25.49
N ILE A 953 45.75 18.40 26.64
CA ILE A 953 46.10 19.81 26.92
C ILE A 953 47.09 19.89 28.09
N HIS A 954 48.19 20.62 27.89
CA HIS A 954 49.25 20.84 28.87
C HIS A 954 49.09 22.14 29.66
N TYR A 955 49.46 22.09 30.94
CA TYR A 955 49.59 23.26 31.80
C TYR A 955 50.94 23.30 32.49
N ARG A 956 51.47 24.51 32.73
CA ARG A 956 52.61 24.67 33.63
C ARG A 956 52.12 24.51 35.06
N TRP A 957 52.98 24.04 35.96
CA TRP A 957 52.64 23.87 37.37
C TRP A 957 52.09 25.14 38.03
N LYS A 958 52.62 26.32 37.68
CA LYS A 958 52.12 27.61 38.16
C LYS A 958 50.69 27.95 37.73
N ASP A 959 50.16 27.27 36.71
CA ASP A 959 48.82 27.49 36.15
C ASP A 959 47.88 26.31 36.50
N ILE A 960 48.21 25.47 37.48
CA ILE A 960 47.47 24.24 37.78
C ILE A 960 46.00 24.50 38.15
N ASP A 961 45.71 25.61 38.82
CA ASP A 961 44.33 26.00 39.18
C ASP A 961 43.47 26.26 37.93
N GLN A 962 44.08 26.75 36.85
CA GLN A 962 43.39 26.91 35.57
C GLN A 962 43.07 25.55 34.94
N LEU A 963 43.92 24.54 35.13
CA LEU A 963 43.64 23.17 34.69
C LEU A 963 42.52 22.53 35.51
N GLU A 964 42.49 22.73 36.83
CA GLU A 964 41.40 22.27 37.71
C GLU A 964 40.08 22.91 37.26
N HIS A 965 40.09 24.23 37.01
CA HIS A 965 38.93 24.93 36.50
C HIS A 965 38.50 24.41 35.13
N PHE A 966 39.43 24.25 34.18
CA PHE A 966 39.13 23.66 32.87
C PHE A 966 38.52 22.26 32.98
N TYR A 967 39.12 21.38 33.79
CA TYR A 967 38.60 20.03 34.00
C TYR A 967 37.17 20.06 34.57
N SER A 968 36.90 20.97 35.52
CA SER A 968 35.56 21.14 36.09
C SER A 968 34.48 21.47 35.04
N GLN A 969 34.86 22.20 33.99
CA GLN A 969 33.97 22.62 32.91
C GLN A 969 33.81 21.56 31.82
N VAL A 970 34.87 20.80 31.49
CA VAL A 970 34.86 19.85 30.36
C VAL A 970 34.49 18.42 30.76
N LYS A 971 34.67 18.02 32.03
CA LYS A 971 34.57 16.62 32.47
C LYS A 971 33.26 15.91 32.10
N ALA A 972 32.14 16.65 32.05
CA ALA A 972 30.81 16.11 31.75
C ALA A 972 30.54 15.92 30.25
N LEU A 973 31.39 16.47 29.38
CA LEU A 973 31.27 16.31 27.92
C LEU A 973 31.86 14.98 27.42
N PHE A 974 32.64 14.28 28.25
CA PHE A 974 33.31 13.04 27.86
C PHE A 974 33.10 11.96 28.92
N PRO A 975 33.14 10.67 28.55
CA PRO A 975 32.92 9.57 29.50
C PRO A 975 33.96 9.59 30.62
N ALA A 976 33.50 9.55 31.87
CA ALA A 976 34.35 9.65 33.05
C ALA A 976 35.51 8.63 33.08
N LYS A 977 35.28 7.42 32.53
CA LYS A 977 36.23 6.30 32.52
C LYS A 977 37.50 6.55 31.70
N PHE A 978 37.49 7.50 30.77
CA PHE A 978 38.63 7.76 29.90
C PHE A 978 39.51 8.92 30.38
N TRP A 979 39.05 9.73 31.33
CA TRP A 979 39.84 10.87 31.81
C TRP A 979 41.11 10.43 32.51
N HIS A 980 42.23 11.01 32.09
CA HIS A 980 43.53 10.72 32.66
C HIS A 980 44.40 11.98 32.75
N LEU A 981 45.14 12.10 33.85
CA LEU A 981 46.10 13.17 34.12
C LEU A 981 47.48 12.56 34.13
N LEU A 982 48.33 13.01 33.21
CA LEU A 982 49.74 12.62 33.10
C LEU A 982 50.62 13.71 33.70
N GLY A 983 51.72 13.31 34.35
CA GLY A 983 52.74 14.22 34.87
C GLY A 983 53.60 13.56 35.93
N GLN A 984 54.80 14.09 36.17
CA GLN A 984 55.67 13.66 37.25
C GLN A 984 55.13 14.13 38.61
N ASP A 985 55.19 13.26 39.63
CA ASP A 985 54.93 13.62 41.04
C ASP A 985 53.53 14.20 41.30
N LEU A 986 52.50 13.79 40.53
CA LEU A 986 51.15 14.37 40.62
C LEU A 986 50.57 14.32 42.03
N GLN A 987 50.72 13.21 42.75
CA GLN A 987 50.13 13.04 44.09
C GLN A 987 50.84 13.84 45.18
N THR A 988 52.10 14.26 44.97
CA THR A 988 52.84 15.08 45.93
C THR A 988 52.77 16.56 45.60
N LYS A 989 52.62 16.94 44.32
CA LYS A 989 52.54 18.33 43.87
C LYS A 989 51.13 18.93 43.84
N LEU A 990 50.08 18.12 43.80
CA LEU A 990 48.69 18.59 43.84
C LEU A 990 48.21 18.77 45.29
N ASP A 991 47.57 19.91 45.57
CA ASP A 991 46.91 20.16 46.85
C ASP A 991 45.47 19.62 46.80
N GLY A 992 45.18 18.60 47.61
CA GLY A 992 43.87 17.95 47.64
C GLY A 992 42.70 18.85 48.08
N LYS A 993 42.96 20.03 48.66
CA LYS A 993 41.94 21.04 48.99
C LYS A 993 41.77 22.05 47.86
N GLN A 994 42.84 22.47 47.20
CA GLN A 994 42.78 23.49 46.14
C GLN A 994 42.44 22.89 44.77
N GLN A 995 42.98 21.70 44.43
CA GLN A 995 42.72 20.99 43.17
C GLN A 995 42.10 19.60 43.40
N PRO A 996 40.91 19.52 44.04
CA PRO A 996 40.33 18.26 44.48
C PRO A 996 40.01 17.30 43.33
N GLN A 997 39.64 17.79 42.14
CA GLN A 997 39.26 16.92 41.02
C GLN A 997 40.48 16.35 40.30
N LEU A 998 41.51 17.16 40.08
CA LEU A 998 42.78 16.68 39.53
C LEU A 998 43.47 15.71 40.49
N PHE A 999 43.45 15.98 41.79
CA PHE A 999 44.00 15.08 42.81
C PHE A 999 43.28 13.73 42.80
N LYS A 1000 41.94 13.73 42.66
CA LYS A 1000 41.15 12.50 42.50
C LYS A 1000 41.52 11.74 41.22
N LEU A 1001 41.74 12.44 40.11
CA LEU A 1001 42.15 11.83 38.84
C LEU A 1001 43.54 11.19 38.93
N ALA A 1002 44.49 11.87 39.58
CA ALA A 1002 45.85 11.38 39.82
C ALA A 1002 45.84 10.10 40.67
N LYS A 1003 44.96 10.01 41.68
CA LYS A 1003 44.79 8.78 42.50
C LYS A 1003 44.12 7.63 41.76
N ALA A 1004 43.27 7.93 40.78
CA ALA A 1004 42.58 6.90 39.98
C ALA A 1004 43.50 6.21 38.97
N SER A 1005 44.72 6.72 38.77
CA SER A 1005 45.70 6.15 37.83
C SER A 1005 46.21 4.80 38.34
N THR A 1006 45.85 3.72 37.62
CA THR A 1006 46.32 2.35 37.84
C THR A 1006 47.68 2.08 37.17
N GLY A 1007 48.32 0.95 37.48
CA GLY A 1007 49.58 0.52 36.83
C GLY A 1007 49.49 0.26 35.32
N LYS A 1008 48.29 0.33 34.71
CA LYS A 1008 48.06 0.21 33.27
C LYS A 1008 48.09 1.56 32.53
N HIS A 1009 48.22 2.67 33.24
CA HIS A 1009 48.38 4.00 32.63
C HIS A 1009 49.85 4.27 32.25
N PRO A 1010 50.10 5.19 31.30
CA PRO A 1010 51.47 5.52 30.88
C PRO A 1010 52.30 6.01 32.06
N SER A 1011 53.50 5.44 32.24
CA SER A 1011 54.47 5.88 33.25
C SER A 1011 55.41 6.99 32.76
N THR A 1012 55.18 7.51 31.56
CA THR A 1012 55.99 8.57 30.95
C THR A 1012 56.05 9.79 31.86
N LEU A 1013 57.28 10.12 32.26
CA LEU A 1013 57.61 11.21 33.17
C LEU A 1013 57.59 12.55 32.41
N GLU A 1014 56.40 13.11 32.15
CA GLU A 1014 56.27 14.47 31.59
C GLU A 1014 56.47 15.54 32.68
N GLU A 1015 57.32 16.53 32.40
CA GLU A 1015 57.64 17.63 33.33
C GLU A 1015 56.40 18.46 33.71
N PHE A 1016 55.44 18.57 32.77
CA PHE A 1016 54.22 19.36 32.91
C PHE A 1016 52.97 18.48 32.94
N PRO A 1017 51.96 18.82 33.77
CA PRO A 1017 50.70 18.10 33.80
C PRO A 1017 49.94 18.21 32.46
N ARG A 1018 49.51 17.06 31.92
CA ARG A 1018 48.65 16.94 30.74
C ARG A 1018 47.35 16.25 31.07
N LEU A 1019 46.23 16.88 30.75
CA LEU A 1019 44.91 16.26 30.81
C LEU A 1019 44.53 15.71 29.42
N GLN A 1020 44.12 14.45 29.37
CA GLN A 1020 43.74 13.78 28.12
C GLN A 1020 42.69 12.69 28.35
N LEU A 1021 42.16 12.14 27.25
CA LEU A 1021 41.42 10.88 27.26
C LEU A 1021 42.38 9.73 26.92
N TYR A 1022 42.26 8.60 27.61
CA TYR A 1022 43.16 7.46 27.47
C TYR A 1022 42.41 6.12 27.54
N SER A 1023 42.71 5.23 26.59
CA SER A 1023 42.23 3.85 26.62
C SER A 1023 43.16 2.99 27.48
N VAL A 1024 42.65 2.52 28.61
CA VAL A 1024 43.34 1.50 29.42
C VAL A 1024 43.34 0.13 28.73
N LYS A 1025 42.36 -0.11 27.86
CA LYS A 1025 42.20 -1.36 27.12
C LYS A 1025 43.23 -1.47 26.01
N ASP A 1026 43.35 -0.43 25.19
CA ASP A 1026 44.16 -0.43 23.97
C ASP A 1026 45.51 0.30 24.14
N GLY A 1027 45.74 0.90 25.31
CA GLY A 1027 47.07 1.42 25.71
C GLY A 1027 47.50 2.70 25.00
N HIS A 1028 46.57 3.51 24.50
CA HIS A 1028 46.87 4.75 23.79
C HIS A 1028 45.93 5.91 24.19
N ALA A 1029 46.38 7.13 23.91
CA ALA A 1029 45.54 8.32 24.10
C ALA A 1029 44.45 8.38 23.02
N LEU A 1030 43.23 8.79 23.39
CA LEU A 1030 42.12 8.89 22.47
C LEU A 1030 42.14 10.25 21.75
N ALA A 1031 42.12 10.21 20.42
CA ALA A 1031 42.06 11.39 19.57
C ALA A 1031 40.67 12.06 19.58
N ALA A 1032 39.62 11.37 20.03
CA ALA A 1032 38.25 11.87 20.17
C ALA A 1032 38.20 13.17 20.97
N PHE A 1033 39.09 13.36 21.94
CA PHE A 1033 39.13 14.59 22.73
C PHE A 1033 39.32 15.83 21.84
N LYS A 1034 40.34 15.82 20.97
CA LYS A 1034 40.56 16.89 20.00
C LYS A 1034 39.52 16.91 18.91
N PHE A 1035 39.21 15.75 18.36
CA PHE A 1035 38.29 15.60 17.24
C PHE A 1035 36.95 16.27 17.55
N CYS A 1036 36.37 15.96 18.71
CA CYS A 1036 35.10 16.52 19.16
C CYS A 1036 35.16 18.03 19.36
N LEU A 1037 36.18 18.53 20.07
CA LEU A 1037 36.33 19.97 20.34
C LEU A 1037 36.61 20.77 19.06
N HIS A 1038 37.37 20.20 18.13
CA HIS A 1038 37.65 20.80 16.82
C HIS A 1038 36.35 20.92 16.00
N LEU A 1039 35.61 19.83 15.84
CA LEU A 1039 34.32 19.87 15.12
C LEU A 1039 33.30 20.78 15.81
N ALA A 1040 33.28 20.82 17.14
CA ALA A 1040 32.44 21.76 17.88
C ALA A 1040 32.82 23.22 17.61
N CYS A 1041 34.10 23.54 17.39
CA CYS A 1041 34.52 24.88 16.98
C CYS A 1041 34.02 25.22 15.57
N ILE A 1042 34.10 24.28 14.61
CA ILE A 1042 33.65 24.52 13.22
C ILE A 1042 32.13 24.69 13.17
N GLY A 1043 31.40 23.76 13.77
CA GLY A 1043 29.94 23.67 13.72
C GLY A 1043 29.21 24.44 14.81
N ARG A 1044 29.79 25.47 15.42
CA ARG A 1044 29.22 26.18 16.58
C ARG A 1044 28.04 27.11 16.23
N PRO A 1045 27.11 27.35 17.18
CA PRO A 1045 26.08 28.39 17.03
C PRO A 1045 26.68 29.77 16.76
N ARG A 1046 26.01 30.63 15.99
CA ARG A 1046 26.46 32.02 15.71
C ARG A 1046 26.52 32.89 16.96
N SER A 1047 25.66 32.62 17.93
CA SER A 1047 25.66 33.32 19.22
C SER A 1047 26.91 33.03 20.04
N LEU A 1048 27.64 31.96 19.75
CA LEU A 1048 28.83 31.55 20.47
C LEU A 1048 30.10 32.06 19.76
N LYS A 1049 30.55 33.25 20.16
CA LYS A 1049 31.80 33.85 19.67
C LYS A 1049 33.00 33.29 20.43
N LEU A 1050 34.00 32.81 19.69
CA LEU A 1050 35.30 32.38 20.22
C LEU A 1050 36.30 33.53 20.06
N GLN A 1051 37.28 33.59 20.96
CA GLN A 1051 38.29 34.67 21.05
C GLN A 1051 39.50 34.43 20.17
#